data_AF-A0A1C2ID16-F1
#
_entry.id   AF-A0A1C2ID16-F1
#
_cell.length_a   1.000
_cell.length_b   1.000
_cell.length_c   1.000
_cell.angle_alpha   90.00
_cell.angle_beta   90.00
_cell.angle_gamma   90.00
#
_symmetry.space_group_name_H-M   'P 1'
#
loop_
_entity.id
_entity.type
_entity.pdbx_description
1 polymer ?
#
loop_
_entity_poly.entity_id
_entity_poly.type
_entity_poly.pdbx_seq_one_letter_code
_entity_poly.pdbx_strand_id
1 'polypeptide(L)'
;MESTLNLIMTIKPDGVAINSHSEQLSVLLEVIPDAFFFKDGVGRWQIINEPANRLFQLEDIAWKGKTDLELAELRPDFREIHMACAADDEKAWQSQQMVVVEEKMVRDDGQMAIFEVRKMPLFRANGKRAGMLVIGRDVTEQKSVEERIRQIAFHDDLTGLPNRRFLEVQMEQAMARASRHHRLLAVCMIDLDDFNLINDTYGHEAGDEVLIILGKRLQENLRKSDFVARLGGDEFVLLVEDLKDLYNLIPVLTKVEQIITTPISLHHGENVRVGISMGVALYLSGSTSGTTDRLLRWSDQALYESKEHKSDRKHSWAIFGEKVQTRRTPAQQLLDSGGLEVWYQPILDSRTCRVAGIEALARLRDSDGTLWSPAEFLPQLQIANLSDLTQKVLEQSLINLSLLDTQGFALWVSVNMDPRSVSEGCVTCLQETIAQSSIDPLRITLEILEGDDFLEQKKALDHLLEMKALGVRLALDDVGSAYSSLLRLKELPIDEIKLDQGFIRSLEQRPQDLHLVGAIQDLAAGMGVDLVVEGVETADILDAIMITGRPYLQGYAIAKPMPLSELQVFLRRTPCHDGPHPTSLLGLYAKQIAVHNALKKTIRQAPHLTDHETLADAIACPGHHYIRSLGLDADKVLERLHQDYHRTMADLREQLIASPTHDDCTEVERAATAFEQAIIAAYWNRKTEGGNLPYETEKLA
;
A
#
# COMPACT_ATOMS: atom_id res chain seq x y z
N MET A 1 -44.45 27.49 -40.15
CA MET A 1 -43.48 28.20 -41.01
C MET A 1 -43.86 28.14 -42.49
N GLU A 2 -44.34 27.00 -43.02
CA GLU A 2 -44.83 26.90 -44.42
C GLU A 2 -46.04 27.80 -44.72
N SER A 3 -46.94 28.02 -43.75
CA SER A 3 -48.11 28.89 -43.90
C SER A 3 -47.76 30.39 -43.92
N THR A 4 -46.64 30.80 -43.32
CA THR A 4 -46.18 32.19 -43.28
C THR A 4 -45.42 32.58 -44.56
N LEU A 5 -44.69 31.63 -45.17
CA LEU A 5 -43.98 31.81 -46.44
C LEU A 5 -44.91 31.93 -47.65
N ASN A 6 -46.08 31.28 -47.62
CA ASN A 6 -47.09 31.42 -48.68
C ASN A 6 -47.77 32.80 -48.69
N LEU A 7 -47.73 33.56 -47.59
CA LEU A 7 -48.29 34.91 -47.54
C LEU A 7 -47.38 35.94 -48.24
N ILE A 8 -46.05 35.72 -48.21
CA ILE A 8 -45.07 36.61 -48.83
C ILE A 8 -45.06 36.48 -50.37
N MET A 9 -45.48 35.33 -50.92
CA MET A 9 -45.48 35.09 -52.36
C MET A 9 -46.73 35.57 -53.11
N THR A 10 -47.72 36.17 -52.42
CA THR A 10 -48.97 36.63 -53.07
C THR A 10 -49.14 38.15 -53.02
N ILE A 11 -48.20 38.90 -53.61
CA ILE A 11 -48.43 40.30 -53.96
C ILE A 11 -48.59 40.37 -55.49
N LYS A 12 -49.86 40.37 -55.94
CA LYS A 12 -50.20 40.67 -57.34
C LYS A 12 -50.07 42.18 -57.59
N PRO A 13 -49.67 42.59 -58.80
CA PRO A 13 -49.53 43.99 -59.16
C PRO A 13 -50.85 44.48 -59.74
N ASP A 14 -51.83 44.79 -58.90
CA ASP A 14 -52.97 45.63 -59.30
C ASP A 14 -53.54 46.34 -58.07
N GLY A 15 -53.80 47.63 -58.22
CA GLY A 15 -53.95 48.58 -57.13
C GLY A 15 -55.17 48.37 -56.21
N VAL A 16 -54.99 48.89 -54.99
CA VAL A 16 -55.99 49.25 -53.98
C VAL A 16 -56.51 48.10 -53.08
N ALA A 17 -55.76 47.85 -52.00
CA ALA A 17 -56.24 47.72 -50.61
C ALA A 17 -55.03 47.53 -49.67
N ILE A 18 -54.36 48.63 -49.31
CA ILE A 18 -53.25 48.63 -48.34
C ILE A 18 -53.85 48.96 -46.96
N ASN A 19 -53.78 48.03 -46.00
CA ASN A 19 -53.23 48.33 -44.67
C ASN A 19 -53.13 47.09 -43.76
N SER A 20 -54.05 46.11 -43.78
CA SER A 20 -54.03 45.08 -42.72
C SER A 20 -52.90 44.05 -42.81
N HIS A 21 -52.56 43.56 -44.01
CA HIS A 21 -51.59 42.45 -44.16
C HIS A 21 -50.13 42.92 -44.09
N SER A 22 -49.82 44.14 -44.55
CA SER A 22 -48.47 44.71 -44.49
C SER A 22 -48.12 45.15 -43.07
N GLU A 23 -49.08 45.72 -42.33
CA GLU A 23 -48.90 46.07 -40.91
C GLU A 23 -48.73 44.80 -40.07
N GLN A 24 -49.54 43.76 -40.32
CA GLN A 24 -49.41 42.47 -39.64
C GLN A 24 -48.05 41.80 -39.90
N LEU A 25 -47.55 41.84 -41.15
CA LEU A 25 -46.23 41.27 -41.46
C LEU A 25 -45.10 42.04 -40.75
N SER A 26 -45.19 43.37 -40.70
CA SER A 26 -44.20 44.21 -40.00
C SER A 26 -44.17 43.90 -38.50
N VAL A 27 -45.35 43.83 -37.86
CA VAL A 27 -45.44 43.48 -36.43
C VAL A 27 -44.87 42.08 -36.15
N LEU A 28 -45.13 41.11 -37.02
CA LEU A 28 -44.61 39.75 -36.86
C LEU A 28 -43.08 39.68 -37.01
N LEU A 29 -42.49 40.50 -37.89
CA LEU A 29 -41.04 40.56 -38.08
C LEU A 29 -40.32 41.23 -36.90
N GLU A 30 -40.93 42.23 -36.27
CA GLU A 30 -40.35 42.92 -35.10
C GLU A 30 -40.37 42.07 -33.82
N VAL A 31 -41.24 41.05 -33.73
CA VAL A 31 -41.25 40.12 -32.59
C VAL A 31 -40.15 39.05 -32.71
N ILE A 32 -39.53 38.90 -33.89
CA ILE A 32 -38.43 37.95 -34.09
C ILE A 32 -37.18 38.53 -33.42
N PRO A 33 -36.56 37.82 -32.47
CA PRO A 33 -35.36 38.30 -31.77
C PRO A 33 -34.10 38.24 -32.65
N ASP A 34 -34.12 37.42 -33.70
CA ASP A 34 -33.04 37.27 -34.67
C ASP A 34 -33.02 38.45 -35.67
N ALA A 35 -31.84 38.84 -36.14
CA ALA A 35 -31.69 39.86 -37.18
C ALA A 35 -32.29 39.34 -38.49
N PHE A 36 -33.32 40.04 -38.99
CA PHE A 36 -34.01 39.67 -40.21
C PHE A 36 -33.81 40.76 -41.26
N PHE A 37 -33.47 40.36 -42.48
CA PHE A 37 -33.51 41.26 -43.62
C PHE A 37 -33.87 40.56 -44.92
N PHE A 38 -34.54 41.31 -45.80
CA PHE A 38 -34.91 40.87 -47.14
C PHE A 38 -34.27 41.78 -48.19
N LYS A 39 -33.57 41.17 -49.15
CA LYS A 39 -32.99 41.84 -50.32
C LYS A 39 -33.74 41.46 -51.58
N ASP A 40 -33.82 42.37 -52.55
CA ASP A 40 -34.35 42.05 -53.87
C ASP A 40 -33.39 41.17 -54.70
N GLY A 41 -33.82 40.75 -55.89
CA GLY A 41 -33.02 39.88 -56.77
C GLY A 41 -31.69 40.48 -57.29
N VAL A 42 -31.41 41.75 -57.00
CA VAL A 42 -30.16 42.45 -57.32
C VAL A 42 -29.35 42.78 -56.05
N GLY A 43 -29.84 42.39 -54.87
CA GLY A 43 -29.15 42.57 -53.59
C GLY A 43 -29.47 43.88 -52.88
N ARG A 44 -30.51 44.63 -53.28
CA ARG A 44 -30.91 45.86 -52.57
C ARG A 44 -31.76 45.54 -51.35
N TRP A 45 -31.41 46.11 -50.20
CA TRP A 45 -32.11 45.93 -48.93
C TRP A 45 -33.51 46.56 -48.98
N GLN A 46 -34.55 45.78 -48.70
CA GLN A 46 -35.95 46.21 -48.79
C GLN A 46 -36.66 46.27 -47.43
N ILE A 47 -36.36 45.30 -46.57
CA ILE A 47 -36.99 45.13 -45.26
C ILE A 47 -35.90 44.71 -44.28
N ILE A 48 -35.88 45.31 -43.10
CA ILE A 48 -35.12 44.88 -41.93
C ILE A 48 -36.04 44.96 -40.70
N ASN A 49 -35.78 44.17 -39.66
CA ASN A 49 -36.37 44.38 -38.33
C ASN A 49 -35.42 45.19 -37.42
N GLU A 50 -35.88 45.57 -36.25
CA GLU A 50 -35.09 46.35 -35.28
C GLU A 50 -33.78 45.67 -34.86
N PRO A 51 -33.72 44.34 -34.59
CA PRO A 51 -32.45 43.65 -34.34
C PRO A 51 -31.43 43.78 -35.47
N ALA A 52 -31.86 43.67 -36.74
CA ALA A 52 -30.96 43.90 -37.88
C ALA A 52 -30.54 45.36 -38.01
N ASN A 53 -31.43 46.30 -37.71
CA ASN A 53 -31.14 47.73 -37.72
C ASN A 53 -30.04 48.09 -36.71
N ARG A 54 -30.12 47.56 -35.48
CA ARG A 54 -29.09 47.74 -34.44
C ARG A 54 -27.78 47.05 -34.78
N LEU A 55 -27.84 45.81 -35.30
CA LEU A 55 -26.65 45.03 -35.64
C LEU A 55 -25.75 45.74 -36.67
N PHE A 56 -26.37 46.36 -37.69
CA PHE A 56 -25.65 47.14 -38.72
C PHE A 56 -25.60 48.65 -38.42
N GLN A 57 -26.15 49.08 -37.29
CA GLN A 57 -26.23 50.48 -36.83
C GLN A 57 -26.78 51.42 -37.93
N LEU A 58 -27.94 51.08 -38.49
CA LEU A 58 -28.51 51.75 -39.66
C LEU A 58 -29.55 52.84 -39.31
N GLU A 59 -29.69 53.24 -38.04
CA GLU A 59 -30.71 54.17 -37.54
C GLU A 59 -30.72 55.51 -38.29
N ASP A 60 -29.53 56.05 -38.56
CA ASP A 60 -29.34 57.35 -39.24
C ASP A 60 -28.92 57.20 -40.71
N ILE A 61 -28.98 55.97 -41.25
CA ILE A 61 -28.55 55.66 -42.62
C ILE A 61 -29.76 55.42 -43.51
N ALA A 62 -29.81 56.08 -44.66
CA ALA A 62 -30.84 55.83 -45.69
C ALA A 62 -30.57 54.48 -46.41
N TRP A 63 -30.76 53.36 -45.71
CA TRP A 63 -30.35 52.03 -46.17
C TRP A 63 -31.27 51.40 -47.23
N LYS A 64 -32.56 51.76 -47.23
CA LYS A 64 -33.57 51.14 -48.09
C LYS A 64 -33.26 51.38 -49.56
N GLY A 65 -33.22 50.30 -50.35
CA GLY A 65 -32.91 50.31 -51.78
C GLY A 65 -31.41 50.30 -52.10
N LYS A 66 -30.52 50.25 -51.10
CA LYS A 66 -29.07 50.14 -51.29
C LYS A 66 -28.59 48.70 -51.24
N THR A 67 -27.54 48.40 -51.99
CA THR A 67 -26.81 47.13 -51.95
C THR A 67 -25.79 47.12 -50.81
N ASP A 68 -25.27 45.94 -50.43
CA ASP A 68 -24.22 45.85 -49.41
C ASP A 68 -22.98 46.69 -49.77
N LEU A 69 -22.60 46.76 -51.05
CA LEU A 69 -21.48 47.59 -51.51
C LEU A 69 -21.74 49.09 -51.31
N GLU A 70 -22.95 49.55 -51.60
CA GLU A 70 -23.35 50.94 -51.38
C GLU A 70 -23.46 51.27 -49.88
N LEU A 71 -23.86 50.31 -49.04
CA LEU A 71 -23.88 50.47 -47.57
C LEU A 71 -22.46 50.49 -47.00
N ALA A 72 -21.57 49.66 -47.52
CA ALA A 72 -20.16 49.63 -47.16
C ALA A 72 -19.42 50.96 -47.41
N GLU A 73 -19.85 51.73 -48.41
CA GLU A 73 -19.33 53.08 -48.68
C GLU A 73 -19.87 54.13 -47.70
N LEU A 74 -21.13 54.00 -47.26
CA LEU A 74 -21.75 54.89 -46.29
C LEU A 74 -21.28 54.64 -44.86
N ARG A 75 -20.86 53.40 -44.56
CA ARG A 75 -20.31 52.98 -43.27
C ARG A 75 -19.01 52.19 -43.48
N PRO A 76 -17.86 52.87 -43.62
CA PRO A 76 -16.56 52.22 -43.81
C PRO A 76 -16.21 51.23 -42.70
N ASP A 77 -16.65 51.48 -41.46
CA ASP A 77 -16.41 50.60 -40.30
C ASP A 77 -17.08 49.22 -40.46
N PHE A 78 -18.13 49.12 -41.28
CA PHE A 78 -18.86 47.87 -41.57
C PHE A 78 -18.54 47.32 -42.97
N ARG A 79 -17.55 47.91 -43.67
CA ARG A 79 -17.22 47.55 -45.05
C ARG A 79 -16.87 46.08 -45.22
N GLU A 80 -16.05 45.54 -44.32
CA GLU A 80 -15.64 44.13 -44.38
C GLU A 80 -16.84 43.19 -44.21
N ILE A 81 -17.76 43.52 -43.29
CA ILE A 81 -18.95 42.71 -43.01
C ILE A 81 -19.91 42.74 -44.20
N HIS A 82 -20.18 43.93 -44.76
CA HIS A 82 -21.04 44.05 -45.94
C HIS A 82 -20.46 43.34 -47.18
N MET A 83 -19.14 43.42 -47.38
CA MET A 83 -18.47 42.70 -48.47
C MET A 83 -18.53 41.17 -48.28
N ALA A 84 -18.34 40.68 -47.05
CA ALA A 84 -18.49 39.26 -46.73
C ALA A 84 -19.93 38.79 -46.95
N CYS A 85 -20.91 39.57 -46.49
CA CYS A 85 -22.34 39.33 -46.73
C CYS A 85 -22.66 39.19 -48.22
N ALA A 86 -22.17 40.10 -49.07
CA ALA A 86 -22.37 40.05 -50.51
C ALA A 86 -21.75 38.79 -51.16
N ALA A 87 -20.56 38.38 -50.71
CA ALA A 87 -19.91 37.17 -51.19
C ALA A 87 -20.70 35.91 -50.81
N ASP A 88 -21.20 35.84 -49.58
CA ASP A 88 -22.00 34.71 -49.09
C ASP A 88 -23.40 34.67 -49.71
N ASP A 89 -23.99 35.83 -50.03
CA ASP A 89 -25.22 35.91 -50.81
C ASP A 89 -25.02 35.29 -52.22
N GLU A 90 -23.87 35.55 -52.86
CA GLU A 90 -23.55 34.97 -54.16
C GLU A 90 -23.36 33.45 -54.09
N LYS A 91 -22.77 32.92 -53.00
CA LYS A 91 -22.71 31.47 -52.76
C LYS A 91 -24.11 30.86 -52.65
N ALA A 92 -25.01 31.52 -51.90
CA ALA A 92 -26.41 31.08 -51.79
C ALA A 92 -27.09 31.08 -53.17
N TRP A 93 -26.90 32.13 -53.97
CA TRP A 93 -27.42 32.19 -55.33
C TRP A 93 -26.92 31.06 -56.23
N GLN A 94 -25.62 30.74 -56.17
CA GLN A 94 -25.02 29.67 -56.97
C GLN A 94 -25.52 28.28 -56.55
N SER A 95 -25.70 28.06 -55.25
CA SER A 95 -26.19 26.79 -54.72
C SER A 95 -27.67 26.52 -55.02
N GLN A 96 -28.45 27.57 -55.28
CA GLN A 96 -29.92 27.55 -55.41
C GLN A 96 -30.65 26.96 -54.18
N GLN A 97 -29.97 26.80 -53.04
CA GLN A 97 -30.49 26.24 -51.81
C GLN A 97 -30.18 27.16 -50.63
N MET A 98 -30.78 26.86 -49.47
CA MET A 98 -30.41 27.55 -48.22
C MET A 98 -28.94 27.30 -47.92
N VAL A 99 -28.19 28.38 -47.66
CA VAL A 99 -26.83 28.32 -47.14
C VAL A 99 -26.82 28.81 -45.71
N VAL A 100 -26.09 28.11 -44.85
CA VAL A 100 -25.83 28.51 -43.47
C VAL A 100 -24.34 28.84 -43.36
N VAL A 101 -24.03 30.04 -42.89
CA VAL A 101 -22.65 30.50 -42.64
C VAL A 101 -22.53 31.05 -41.22
N GLU A 102 -21.32 30.95 -40.66
CA GLU A 102 -20.99 31.63 -39.41
C GLU A 102 -20.24 32.92 -39.73
N GLU A 103 -20.82 34.06 -39.34
CA GLU A 103 -20.23 35.38 -39.55
C GLU A 103 -19.87 36.00 -38.19
N LYS A 104 -18.68 36.61 -38.10
CA LYS A 104 -18.25 37.35 -36.90
C LYS A 104 -18.65 38.81 -37.06
N MET A 105 -19.44 39.33 -36.14
CA MET A 105 -19.93 40.71 -36.17
C MET A 105 -19.72 41.39 -34.82
N VAL A 106 -19.64 42.71 -34.82
CA VAL A 106 -19.60 43.51 -33.60
C VAL A 106 -21.04 43.85 -33.20
N ARG A 107 -21.41 43.56 -31.96
CA ARG A 107 -22.72 43.94 -31.38
C ARG A 107 -22.79 45.46 -31.14
N ASP A 108 -23.99 45.94 -30.80
CA ASP A 108 -24.23 47.33 -30.40
C ASP A 108 -23.41 47.75 -29.15
N ASP A 109 -23.07 46.80 -28.28
CA ASP A 109 -22.21 46.98 -27.11
C ASP A 109 -20.69 47.03 -27.41
N GLY A 110 -20.29 46.86 -28.68
CA GLY A 110 -18.89 46.86 -29.12
C GLY A 110 -18.15 45.52 -28.93
N GLN A 111 -18.81 44.46 -28.45
CA GLN A 111 -18.21 43.14 -28.32
C GLN A 111 -18.32 42.33 -29.61
N MET A 112 -17.32 41.47 -29.85
CA MET A 112 -17.36 40.50 -30.96
C MET A 112 -18.32 39.36 -30.65
N ALA A 113 -19.21 39.06 -31.59
CA ALA A 113 -20.20 38.00 -31.53
C ALA A 113 -20.15 37.10 -32.78
N ILE A 114 -20.65 35.88 -32.63
CA ILE A 114 -20.76 34.89 -33.70
C ILE A 114 -22.24 34.78 -34.07
N PHE A 115 -22.56 35.03 -35.34
CA PHE A 115 -23.90 34.89 -35.88
C PHE A 115 -23.99 33.67 -36.81
N GLU A 116 -24.96 32.80 -36.56
CA GLU A 116 -25.41 31.80 -37.54
C GLU A 116 -26.35 32.52 -38.52
N VAL A 117 -25.88 32.72 -39.75
CA VAL A 117 -26.61 33.43 -40.80
C VAL A 117 -27.15 32.44 -41.81
N ARG A 118 -28.48 32.39 -41.93
CA ARG A 118 -29.21 31.57 -42.89
C ARG A 118 -29.64 32.42 -44.06
N LYS A 119 -29.17 32.07 -45.26
CA LYS A 119 -29.43 32.79 -46.51
C LYS A 119 -30.28 31.91 -47.42
N MET A 120 -31.49 32.35 -47.69
CA MET A 120 -32.48 31.62 -48.48
C MET A 120 -32.74 32.35 -49.80
N PRO A 121 -32.19 31.87 -50.93
CA PRO A 121 -32.42 32.48 -52.23
C PRO A 121 -33.83 32.15 -52.73
N LEU A 122 -34.58 33.16 -53.17
CA LEU A 122 -35.88 33.02 -53.80
C LEU A 122 -35.75 33.25 -55.29
N PHE A 123 -36.35 32.37 -56.08
CA PHE A 123 -36.37 32.45 -57.54
C PHE A 123 -37.80 32.61 -58.05
N ARG A 124 -37.96 33.35 -59.14
CA ARG A 124 -39.23 33.41 -59.87
C ARG A 124 -39.42 32.12 -60.68
N ALA A 125 -40.64 31.86 -61.13
CA ALA A 125 -40.96 30.71 -61.99
C ALA A 125 -40.11 30.63 -63.28
N ASN A 126 -39.53 31.74 -63.73
CA ASN A 126 -38.63 31.80 -64.89
C ASN A 126 -37.14 31.61 -64.56
N GLY A 127 -36.81 31.19 -63.34
CA GLY A 127 -35.44 30.94 -62.87
C GLY A 127 -34.63 32.20 -62.54
N LYS A 128 -35.18 33.42 -62.69
CA LYS A 128 -34.49 34.65 -62.30
C LYS A 128 -34.52 34.85 -60.78
N ARG A 129 -33.46 35.44 -60.23
CA ARG A 129 -33.36 35.88 -58.83
C ARG A 129 -34.55 36.78 -58.48
N ALA A 130 -35.30 36.44 -57.43
CA ALA A 130 -36.48 37.17 -56.96
C ALA A 130 -36.15 38.00 -55.71
N GLY A 131 -35.44 37.41 -54.76
CA GLY A 131 -34.98 38.05 -53.54
C GLY A 131 -34.21 37.09 -52.63
N MET A 132 -33.50 37.63 -51.65
CA MET A 132 -32.74 36.87 -50.66
C MET A 132 -33.34 37.15 -49.29
N LEU A 133 -33.77 36.09 -48.61
CA LEU A 133 -34.17 36.17 -47.21
C LEU A 133 -32.97 35.81 -46.33
N VAL A 134 -32.63 36.66 -45.37
CA VAL A 134 -31.51 36.44 -44.47
C VAL A 134 -31.97 36.54 -43.02
N ILE A 135 -31.60 35.56 -42.22
CA ILE A 135 -31.83 35.52 -40.78
C ILE A 135 -30.49 35.29 -40.09
N GLY A 136 -30.05 36.23 -39.27
CA GLY A 136 -28.86 36.12 -38.43
C GLY A 136 -29.25 35.91 -36.98
N ARG A 137 -28.91 34.74 -36.42
CA ARG A 137 -29.08 34.45 -35.00
C ARG A 137 -27.75 34.61 -34.28
N ASP A 138 -27.73 35.36 -33.20
CA ASP A 138 -26.58 35.41 -32.31
C ASP A 138 -26.45 34.08 -31.56
N VAL A 139 -25.37 33.35 -31.81
CA VAL A 139 -25.08 32.07 -31.18
C VAL A 139 -23.89 32.16 -30.23
N THR A 140 -23.46 33.36 -29.85
CA THR A 140 -22.24 33.58 -29.06
C THR A 140 -22.32 32.92 -27.68
N GLU A 141 -23.41 33.12 -26.95
CA GLU A 141 -23.62 32.51 -25.64
C GLU A 141 -23.76 30.98 -25.76
N GLN A 142 -24.49 30.52 -26.77
CA GLN A 142 -24.62 29.08 -27.03
C GLN A 142 -23.25 28.46 -27.32
N LYS A 143 -22.42 29.09 -28.16
CA LYS A 143 -21.08 28.61 -28.51
C LYS A 143 -20.11 28.71 -27.32
N SER A 144 -20.18 29.76 -26.51
CA SER A 144 -19.32 29.90 -25.33
C SER A 144 -19.69 28.89 -24.25
N VAL A 145 -20.98 28.62 -24.06
CA VAL A 145 -21.50 27.57 -23.18
C VAL A 145 -21.15 26.19 -23.74
N GLU A 146 -21.30 25.94 -25.04
CA GLU A 146 -20.89 24.69 -25.68
C GLU A 146 -19.38 24.45 -25.54
N GLU A 147 -18.56 25.47 -25.72
CA GLU A 147 -17.11 25.39 -25.57
C GLU A 147 -16.74 25.19 -24.09
N ARG A 148 -17.37 25.90 -23.16
CA ARG A 148 -17.14 25.70 -21.72
C ARG A 148 -17.61 24.32 -21.25
N ILE A 149 -18.73 23.82 -21.76
CA ILE A 149 -19.21 22.45 -21.51
C ILE A 149 -18.21 21.45 -22.07
N ARG A 150 -17.66 21.67 -23.27
CA ARG A 150 -16.61 20.79 -23.83
C ARG A 150 -15.34 20.82 -22.98
N GLN A 151 -14.90 22.00 -22.55
CA GLN A 151 -13.74 22.15 -21.68
C GLN A 151 -13.94 21.42 -20.34
N ILE A 152 -15.05 21.66 -19.63
CA ILE A 152 -15.35 20.98 -18.36
C ILE A 152 -15.55 19.46 -18.57
N ALA A 153 -16.14 19.05 -19.70
CA ALA A 153 -16.39 17.64 -19.97
C ALA A 153 -15.10 16.84 -20.20
N PHE A 154 -14.03 17.48 -20.71
CA PHE A 154 -12.84 16.77 -21.20
C PHE A 154 -11.50 17.23 -20.60
N HIS A 155 -11.46 18.32 -19.85
CA HIS A 155 -10.24 18.85 -19.23
C HIS A 155 -10.39 19.00 -17.71
N ASP A 156 -9.25 18.93 -17.02
CA ASP A 156 -9.08 19.20 -15.60
C ASP A 156 -9.01 20.72 -15.37
N ASP A 157 -9.87 21.24 -14.50
CA ASP A 157 -10.02 22.70 -14.28
C ASP A 157 -8.76 23.35 -13.70
N LEU A 158 -7.94 22.61 -12.95
CA LEU A 158 -6.74 23.16 -12.31
C LEU A 158 -5.56 23.23 -13.29
N THR A 159 -5.22 22.10 -13.92
CA THR A 159 -4.01 21.98 -14.75
C THR A 159 -4.25 22.27 -16.23
N GLY A 160 -5.51 22.26 -16.69
CA GLY A 160 -5.88 22.34 -18.10
C GLY A 160 -5.57 21.08 -18.91
N LEU A 161 -4.98 20.06 -18.28
CA LEU A 161 -4.74 18.77 -18.91
C LEU A 161 -6.06 18.05 -19.22
N PRO A 162 -6.09 17.14 -20.20
CA PRO A 162 -7.18 16.19 -20.35
C PRO A 162 -7.57 15.49 -19.03
N ASN A 163 -8.87 15.34 -18.80
CA ASN A 163 -9.40 14.59 -17.66
C ASN A 163 -9.59 13.11 -18.00
N ARG A 164 -10.02 12.32 -17.01
CA ARG A 164 -10.30 10.88 -17.17
C ARG A 164 -11.21 10.55 -18.36
N ARG A 165 -12.25 11.34 -18.59
CA ARG A 165 -13.20 11.09 -19.68
C ARG A 165 -12.54 11.24 -21.05
N PHE A 166 -11.67 12.23 -21.21
CA PHE A 166 -10.96 12.39 -22.47
C PHE A 166 -9.86 11.35 -22.66
N LEU A 167 -9.19 10.95 -21.57
CA LEU A 167 -8.24 9.85 -21.57
C LEU A 167 -8.87 8.56 -22.09
N GLU A 168 -10.05 8.17 -21.60
CA GLU A 168 -10.74 6.95 -22.04
C GLU A 168 -10.99 6.94 -23.55
N VAL A 169 -11.46 8.07 -24.10
CA VAL A 169 -11.65 8.25 -25.55
C VAL A 169 -10.33 8.14 -26.31
N GLN A 170 -9.25 8.73 -25.81
CA GLN A 170 -7.94 8.67 -26.46
C GLN A 170 -7.31 7.29 -26.39
N MET A 171 -7.49 6.56 -25.28
CA MET A 171 -7.02 5.20 -25.12
C MET A 171 -7.67 4.26 -26.14
N GLU A 172 -8.99 4.34 -26.33
CA GLU A 172 -9.68 3.54 -27.36
C GLU A 172 -9.09 3.79 -28.76
N GLN A 173 -8.84 5.06 -29.11
CA GLN A 173 -8.25 5.43 -30.39
C GLN A 173 -6.79 4.95 -30.52
N ALA A 174 -5.99 5.10 -29.46
CA ALA A 174 -4.60 4.66 -29.42
C ALA A 174 -4.48 3.14 -29.53
N MET A 175 -5.34 2.38 -28.85
CA MET A 175 -5.42 0.92 -28.95
C MET A 175 -5.80 0.48 -30.37
N ALA A 176 -6.74 1.17 -31.02
CA ALA A 176 -7.11 0.91 -32.41
C ALA A 176 -5.94 1.18 -33.37
N ARG A 177 -5.17 2.26 -33.16
CA ARG A 177 -3.95 2.56 -33.93
C ARG A 177 -2.87 1.51 -33.70
N ALA A 178 -2.55 1.17 -32.46
CA ALA A 178 -1.57 0.15 -32.08
C ALA A 178 -1.91 -1.21 -32.71
N SER A 179 -3.19 -1.60 -32.69
CA SER A 179 -3.67 -2.82 -33.34
C SER A 179 -3.45 -2.79 -34.85
N ARG A 180 -3.79 -1.68 -35.53
CA ARG A 180 -3.66 -1.53 -36.99
C ARG A 180 -2.21 -1.54 -37.47
N HIS A 181 -1.30 -0.95 -36.69
CA HIS A 181 0.10 -0.79 -37.06
C HIS A 181 1.02 -1.87 -36.47
N HIS A 182 0.47 -2.84 -35.73
CA HIS A 182 1.24 -3.86 -35.00
C HIS A 182 2.36 -3.25 -34.14
N ARG A 183 2.00 -2.22 -33.38
CA ARG A 183 2.88 -1.50 -32.45
C ARG A 183 2.40 -1.71 -31.02
N LEU A 184 3.31 -1.49 -30.08
CA LEU A 184 3.00 -1.47 -28.65
C LEU A 184 2.43 -0.10 -28.28
N LEU A 185 1.50 -0.12 -27.32
CA LEU A 185 1.03 1.07 -26.61
C LEU A 185 1.36 0.86 -25.13
N ALA A 186 2.02 1.83 -24.51
CA ALA A 186 2.25 1.84 -23.07
C ALA A 186 1.31 2.83 -22.39
N VAL A 187 0.71 2.40 -21.27
CA VAL A 187 -0.13 3.20 -20.39
C VAL A 187 0.61 3.32 -19.07
N CYS A 188 1.06 4.52 -18.73
CA CYS A 188 1.83 4.78 -17.53
C CYS A 188 0.98 5.58 -16.53
N MET A 189 0.62 4.97 -15.41
CA MET A 189 0.09 5.67 -14.24
C MET A 189 1.25 6.33 -13.50
N ILE A 190 1.08 7.58 -13.08
CA ILE A 190 2.10 8.41 -12.46
C ILE A 190 1.51 9.01 -11.19
N ASP A 191 2.25 8.95 -10.09
CA ASP A 191 1.86 9.52 -8.81
C ASP A 191 3.05 10.25 -8.17
N LEU A 192 2.75 11.36 -7.48
CA LEU A 192 3.74 12.21 -6.87
C LEU A 192 4.04 11.77 -5.44
N ASP A 193 5.26 11.32 -5.21
CA ASP A 193 5.67 10.84 -3.90
C ASP A 193 5.63 11.98 -2.86
N ASP A 194 5.02 11.70 -1.71
CA ASP A 194 4.95 12.59 -0.54
C ASP A 194 4.27 13.95 -0.83
N PHE A 195 3.38 14.03 -1.82
CA PHE A 195 2.69 15.27 -2.19
C PHE A 195 1.86 15.88 -1.04
N ASN A 196 1.26 15.06 -0.19
CA ASN A 196 0.54 15.54 1.00
C ASN A 196 1.45 16.34 1.94
N LEU A 197 2.73 15.97 2.08
CA LEU A 197 3.68 16.72 2.90
C LEU A 197 3.91 18.14 2.36
N ILE A 198 3.82 18.34 1.05
CA ILE A 198 3.93 19.65 0.42
C ILE A 198 2.73 20.51 0.80
N ASN A 199 1.52 19.94 0.73
CA ASN A 199 0.30 20.63 1.17
C ASN A 199 0.34 20.98 2.65
N ASP A 200 0.81 20.07 3.50
CA ASP A 200 0.90 20.28 4.95
C ASP A 200 1.96 21.32 5.32
N THR A 201 3.06 21.40 4.56
CA THR A 201 4.18 22.31 4.84
C THR A 201 3.96 23.71 4.26
N TYR A 202 3.46 23.81 3.02
CA TYR A 202 3.40 25.05 2.25
C TYR A 202 1.96 25.51 1.93
N GLY A 203 0.96 24.70 2.27
CA GLY A 203 -0.45 24.98 2.01
C GLY A 203 -0.95 24.46 0.66
N HIS A 204 -2.27 24.32 0.53
CA HIS A 204 -2.90 23.82 -0.69
C HIS A 204 -2.65 24.68 -1.93
N GLU A 205 -2.53 26.01 -1.78
CA GLU A 205 -2.20 26.90 -2.91
C GLU A 205 -0.84 26.57 -3.52
N ALA A 206 0.14 26.19 -2.70
CA ALA A 206 1.46 25.76 -3.16
C ALA A 206 1.40 24.38 -3.85
N GLY A 207 0.60 23.45 -3.32
CA GLY A 207 0.35 22.17 -3.98
C GLY A 207 -0.32 22.33 -5.35
N ASP A 208 -1.30 23.21 -5.46
CA ASP A 208 -1.95 23.57 -6.72
C ASP A 208 -0.96 24.16 -7.73
N GLU A 209 -0.07 25.06 -7.27
CA GLU A 209 1.01 25.62 -8.10
C GLU A 209 1.95 24.53 -8.63
N VAL A 210 2.35 23.59 -7.77
CA VAL A 210 3.17 22.42 -8.16
C VAL A 210 2.49 21.63 -9.28
N LEU A 211 1.20 21.30 -9.12
CA LEU A 211 0.44 20.53 -10.10
C LEU A 211 0.31 21.25 -11.45
N ILE A 212 0.06 22.56 -11.43
CA ILE A 212 0.00 23.40 -12.64
C ILE A 212 1.35 23.39 -13.37
N ILE A 213 2.46 23.60 -12.64
CA ILE A 213 3.80 23.63 -13.22
C ILE A 213 4.17 22.26 -13.80
N LEU A 214 3.87 21.18 -13.09
CA LEU A 214 4.13 19.81 -13.56
C LEU A 214 3.31 19.47 -14.80
N GLY A 215 2.03 19.81 -14.83
CA GLY A 215 1.17 19.59 -16.00
C GLY A 215 1.73 20.28 -17.25
N LYS A 216 2.15 21.54 -17.12
CA LYS A 216 2.79 22.29 -18.20
C LYS A 216 4.13 21.68 -18.64
N ARG A 217 4.99 21.31 -17.68
CA ARG A 217 6.28 20.68 -17.96
C ARG A 217 6.14 19.37 -18.74
N LEU A 218 5.19 18.53 -18.36
CA LEU A 218 4.91 17.28 -19.07
C LEU A 218 4.45 17.56 -20.50
N GLN A 219 3.51 18.49 -20.68
CA GLN A 219 2.96 18.83 -22.00
C GLN A 219 4.02 19.42 -22.94
N GLU A 220 4.93 20.25 -22.44
CA GLU A 220 5.98 20.90 -23.26
C GLU A 220 7.13 19.95 -23.65
N ASN A 221 7.39 18.92 -22.85
CA ASN A 221 8.54 18.04 -23.03
C ASN A 221 8.21 16.69 -23.69
N LEU A 222 6.95 16.29 -23.74
CA LEU A 222 6.50 15.08 -24.42
C LEU A 222 6.33 15.30 -25.93
N ARG A 223 6.31 14.21 -26.71
CA ARG A 223 6.10 14.33 -28.16
C ARG A 223 4.64 14.67 -28.43
N LYS A 224 4.36 15.27 -29.60
CA LYS A 224 2.96 15.49 -30.05
C LYS A 224 2.14 14.20 -30.21
N SER A 225 2.81 13.05 -30.29
CA SER A 225 2.20 11.72 -30.35
C SER A 225 1.88 11.15 -28.97
N ASP A 226 2.49 11.66 -27.91
CA ASP A 226 2.30 11.17 -26.56
C ASP A 226 1.16 11.98 -25.93
N PHE A 227 0.38 11.33 -25.07
CA PHE A 227 -0.80 11.95 -24.47
C PHE A 227 -0.70 11.92 -22.95
N VAL A 228 -0.92 13.07 -22.30
CA VAL A 228 -0.90 13.19 -20.84
C VAL A 228 -2.25 13.67 -20.34
N ALA A 229 -2.73 13.07 -19.26
CA ALA A 229 -3.98 13.41 -18.59
C ALA A 229 -3.78 13.48 -17.07
N ARG A 230 -4.67 14.18 -16.36
CA ARG A 230 -4.75 14.16 -14.90
C ARG A 230 -6.06 13.50 -14.48
N LEU A 231 -5.99 12.52 -13.58
CA LEU A 231 -7.17 11.80 -13.11
C LEU A 231 -7.84 12.51 -11.91
N GLY A 232 -7.03 13.19 -11.10
CA GLY A 232 -7.43 13.91 -9.90
C GLY A 232 -6.31 13.86 -8.87
N GLY A 233 -6.34 14.73 -7.86
CA GLY A 233 -5.29 14.78 -6.84
C GLY A 233 -3.90 14.96 -7.46
N ASP A 234 -2.99 14.07 -7.11
CA ASP A 234 -1.60 13.99 -7.58
C ASP A 234 -1.36 12.91 -8.66
N GLU A 235 -2.44 12.34 -9.22
CA GLU A 235 -2.37 11.26 -10.22
C GLU A 235 -2.41 11.77 -11.66
N PHE A 236 -1.41 11.37 -12.44
CA PHE A 236 -1.29 11.63 -13.88
C PHE A 236 -1.26 10.32 -14.67
N VAL A 237 -1.72 10.36 -15.92
CA VAL A 237 -1.59 9.23 -16.86
C VAL A 237 -0.87 9.68 -18.12
N LEU A 238 0.10 8.89 -18.56
CA LEU A 238 0.83 9.07 -19.82
C LEU A 238 0.57 7.89 -20.76
N LEU A 239 0.16 8.19 -22.00
CA LEU A 239 0.09 7.23 -23.10
C LEU A 239 1.28 7.43 -24.04
N VAL A 240 2.01 6.35 -24.29
CA VAL A 240 3.15 6.34 -25.22
C VAL A 240 2.84 5.41 -26.39
N GLU A 241 2.71 6.00 -27.57
CA GLU A 241 2.34 5.31 -28.82
C GLU A 241 3.55 4.97 -29.70
N ASP A 242 3.31 4.15 -30.75
CA ASP A 242 4.29 3.75 -31.77
C ASP A 242 5.58 3.12 -31.22
N LEU A 243 5.45 2.38 -30.11
CA LEU A 243 6.57 1.65 -29.52
C LEU A 243 6.82 0.36 -30.31
N LYS A 244 8.09 0.12 -30.68
CA LYS A 244 8.49 -1.13 -31.35
C LYS A 244 8.76 -2.24 -30.34
N ASP A 245 9.41 -1.88 -29.23
CA ASP A 245 9.82 -2.75 -28.15
C ASP A 245 9.96 -1.96 -26.84
N LEU A 246 10.25 -2.68 -25.75
CA LEU A 246 10.51 -2.12 -24.41
C LEU A 246 11.73 -1.19 -24.36
N TYR A 247 12.73 -1.38 -25.22
CA TYR A 247 13.92 -0.54 -25.25
C TYR A 247 13.61 0.89 -25.70
N ASN A 248 12.54 1.09 -26.47
CA ASN A 248 12.05 2.43 -26.84
C ASN A 248 11.29 3.14 -25.70
N LEU A 249 10.77 2.39 -24.73
CA LEU A 249 9.96 2.92 -23.64
C LEU A 249 10.81 3.45 -22.48
N ILE A 250 11.88 2.73 -22.11
CA ILE A 250 12.75 3.09 -20.98
C ILE A 250 13.28 4.53 -21.05
N PRO A 251 13.77 5.05 -22.20
CA PRO A 251 14.22 6.44 -22.30
C PRO A 251 13.11 7.47 -22.07
N VAL A 252 11.86 7.13 -22.42
CA VAL A 252 10.70 8.00 -22.20
C VAL A 252 10.39 8.08 -20.71
N LEU A 253 10.34 6.93 -20.01
CA LEU A 253 10.11 6.87 -18.57
C LEU A 253 11.20 7.61 -17.78
N THR A 254 12.47 7.40 -18.15
CA THR A 254 13.61 8.11 -17.53
C THR A 254 13.49 9.63 -17.74
N LYS A 255 13.06 10.07 -18.93
CA LYS A 255 12.86 11.48 -19.23
C LYS A 255 11.73 12.08 -18.39
N VAL A 256 10.62 11.36 -18.23
CA VAL A 256 9.48 11.79 -17.39
C VAL A 256 9.89 11.93 -15.93
N GLU A 257 10.63 10.96 -15.40
CA GLU A 257 11.21 11.02 -14.05
C GLU A 257 12.08 12.28 -13.87
N GLN A 258 12.96 12.59 -14.82
CA GLN A 258 13.81 13.78 -14.77
C GLN A 258 13.02 15.09 -14.83
N ILE A 259 11.94 15.14 -15.61
CA ILE A 259 11.10 16.34 -15.74
C ILE A 259 10.41 16.65 -14.41
N ILE A 260 9.89 15.62 -13.74
CA ILE A 260 9.11 15.76 -12.51
C ILE A 260 10.02 16.01 -11.30
N THR A 261 11.17 15.33 -11.23
CA THR A 261 12.14 15.51 -10.13
C THR A 261 12.92 16.82 -10.18
N THR A 262 12.80 17.60 -11.28
CA THR A 262 13.42 18.91 -11.41
C THR A 262 12.81 19.89 -10.39
N PRO A 263 13.60 20.65 -9.61
CA PRO A 263 13.09 21.59 -8.60
C PRO A 263 12.05 22.57 -9.15
N ILE A 264 11.02 22.85 -8.36
CA ILE A 264 9.91 23.77 -8.68
C ILE A 264 10.05 25.00 -7.80
N SER A 265 10.21 26.16 -8.42
CA SER A 265 10.23 27.44 -7.71
C SER A 265 8.81 27.94 -7.52
N LEU A 266 8.38 28.07 -6.27
CA LEU A 266 7.07 28.57 -5.88
C LEU A 266 7.04 30.10 -5.84
N HIS A 267 5.85 30.69 -5.94
CA HIS A 267 5.67 32.15 -5.95
C HIS A 267 6.21 32.86 -4.70
N HIS A 268 6.27 32.20 -3.56
CA HIS A 268 6.86 32.72 -2.32
C HIS A 268 8.40 32.58 -2.24
N GLY A 269 9.05 32.10 -3.30
CA GLY A 269 10.51 32.09 -3.46
C GLY A 269 11.24 30.85 -2.96
N GLU A 270 10.52 29.81 -2.51
CA GLU A 270 11.14 28.53 -2.12
C GLU A 270 11.18 27.53 -3.28
N ASN A 271 12.09 26.56 -3.19
CA ASN A 271 12.24 25.50 -4.18
C ASN A 271 11.82 24.15 -3.59
N VAL A 272 10.81 23.53 -4.17
CA VAL A 272 10.31 22.21 -3.77
C VAL A 272 10.82 21.14 -4.73
N ARG A 273 11.14 19.96 -4.21
CA ARG A 273 11.42 18.76 -5.00
C ARG A 273 10.35 17.72 -4.69
N VAL A 274 9.87 17.08 -5.74
CA VAL A 274 8.82 16.06 -5.64
C VAL A 274 9.38 14.76 -6.20
N GLY A 275 9.19 13.66 -5.48
CA GLY A 275 9.48 12.33 -6.00
C GLY A 275 8.37 11.87 -6.94
N ILE A 276 8.56 10.71 -7.54
CA ILE A 276 7.61 10.15 -8.49
C ILE A 276 7.62 8.63 -8.37
N SER A 277 6.44 8.03 -8.52
CA SER A 277 6.28 6.60 -8.75
C SER A 277 5.46 6.38 -10.01
N MET A 278 5.82 5.38 -10.83
CA MET A 278 5.11 5.08 -12.07
C MET A 278 4.80 3.59 -12.21
N GLY A 279 3.61 3.27 -12.72
CA GLY A 279 3.20 1.92 -13.06
C GLY A 279 2.83 1.82 -14.53
N VAL A 280 3.36 0.84 -15.25
CA VAL A 280 3.28 0.80 -16.71
C VAL A 280 2.60 -0.47 -17.20
N ALA A 281 1.49 -0.37 -17.92
CA ALA A 281 0.86 -1.50 -18.59
C ALA A 281 1.11 -1.45 -20.10
N LEU A 282 1.39 -2.61 -20.71
CA LEU A 282 1.62 -2.74 -22.14
C LEU A 282 0.42 -3.38 -22.84
N TYR A 283 0.01 -2.76 -23.93
CA TYR A 283 -0.96 -3.32 -24.85
C TYR A 283 -0.27 -3.90 -26.10
N LEU A 284 -0.47 -5.20 -26.33
CA LEU A 284 0.05 -5.97 -27.47
C LEU A 284 -1.08 -6.33 -28.44
N SER A 285 -0.87 -6.02 -29.72
CA SER A 285 -1.77 -6.41 -30.82
C SER A 285 -1.93 -7.94 -30.89
N GLY A 286 -3.16 -8.43 -30.80
CA GLY A 286 -3.50 -9.86 -30.84
C GLY A 286 -3.82 -10.51 -29.48
N SER A 287 -3.66 -9.80 -28.36
CA SER A 287 -4.13 -10.27 -27.06
C SER A 287 -5.66 -10.08 -26.94
N THR A 288 -6.40 -11.15 -26.69
CA THR A 288 -7.89 -11.17 -26.65
C THR A 288 -8.50 -10.50 -25.40
N SER A 289 -7.76 -9.63 -24.72
CA SER A 289 -8.05 -9.25 -23.32
C SER A 289 -7.83 -7.79 -22.92
N GLY A 290 -7.24 -6.93 -23.76
CA GLY A 290 -7.00 -5.54 -23.36
C GLY A 290 -8.24 -4.66 -23.54
N THR A 291 -8.98 -4.38 -22.47
CA THR A 291 -9.92 -3.24 -22.43
C THR A 291 -9.24 -2.04 -21.77
N THR A 292 -9.71 -0.82 -22.05
CA THR A 292 -9.22 0.42 -21.43
C THR A 292 -9.16 0.32 -19.91
N ASP A 293 -10.25 -0.15 -19.28
CA ASP A 293 -10.33 -0.35 -17.83
C ASP A 293 -9.27 -1.34 -17.30
N ARG A 294 -9.05 -2.46 -18.01
CA ARG A 294 -8.03 -3.44 -17.62
C ARG A 294 -6.63 -2.87 -17.70
N LEU A 295 -6.30 -2.12 -18.76
CA LEU A 295 -4.98 -1.48 -18.89
C LEU A 295 -4.72 -0.48 -17.78
N LEU A 296 -5.73 0.33 -17.40
CA LEU A 296 -5.63 1.26 -16.28
C LEU A 296 -5.42 0.53 -14.95
N ARG A 297 -6.21 -0.53 -14.69
CA ARG A 297 -6.06 -1.36 -13.47
C ARG A 297 -4.69 -2.04 -13.39
N TRP A 298 -4.16 -2.47 -14.53
CA TRP A 298 -2.83 -3.06 -14.64
C TRP A 298 -1.72 -2.04 -14.38
N SER A 299 -1.83 -0.84 -14.96
CA SER A 299 -0.87 0.23 -14.68
C SER A 299 -0.92 0.67 -13.22
N ASP A 300 -2.11 0.68 -12.62
CA ASP A 300 -2.31 1.00 -11.20
C ASP A 300 -1.68 -0.06 -10.28
N GLN A 301 -1.86 -1.35 -10.60
CA GLN A 301 -1.20 -2.43 -9.87
C GLN A 301 0.33 -2.32 -9.95
N ALA A 302 0.90 -2.04 -11.13
CA ALA A 302 2.34 -1.82 -11.26
C ALA A 302 2.81 -0.55 -10.52
N LEU A 303 1.96 0.47 -10.40
CA LEU A 303 2.28 1.67 -9.64
C LEU A 303 2.38 1.35 -8.15
N TYR A 304 1.45 0.55 -7.64
CA TYR A 304 1.49 0.05 -6.26
C TYR A 304 2.79 -0.73 -6.00
N GLU A 305 3.18 -1.66 -6.88
CA GLU A 305 4.45 -2.39 -6.77
C GLU A 305 5.66 -1.43 -6.77
N SER A 306 5.62 -0.38 -7.59
CA SER A 306 6.69 0.63 -7.60
C SER A 306 6.74 1.45 -6.31
N LYS A 307 5.62 1.64 -5.60
CA LYS A 307 5.56 2.38 -4.33
C LYS A 307 5.99 1.51 -3.14
N GLU A 308 5.58 0.25 -3.11
CA GLU A 308 5.95 -0.71 -2.06
C GLU A 308 7.47 -0.90 -1.99
N HIS A 309 8.15 -0.87 -3.14
CA HIS A 309 9.61 -1.02 -3.23
C HIS A 309 10.37 0.31 -3.39
N LYS A 310 9.82 1.44 -2.92
CA LYS A 310 10.40 2.79 -3.10
C LYS A 310 11.86 2.92 -2.61
N SER A 311 12.25 2.19 -1.56
CA SER A 311 13.62 2.19 -1.00
C SER A 311 14.64 1.38 -1.81
N ASP A 312 14.20 0.30 -2.47
CA ASP A 312 15.09 -0.69 -3.11
C ASP A 312 14.97 -0.69 -4.64
N ARG A 313 14.07 0.11 -5.21
CA ARG A 313 13.88 0.21 -6.66
C ARG A 313 15.07 0.90 -7.34
N LYS A 314 15.55 0.28 -8.42
CA LYS A 314 16.58 0.87 -9.30
C LYS A 314 16.05 2.07 -10.12
N HIS A 315 14.75 2.09 -10.36
CA HIS A 315 14.05 3.07 -11.19
C HIS A 315 12.72 3.44 -10.56
N SER A 316 12.23 4.64 -10.81
CA SER A 316 10.92 5.11 -10.30
C SER A 316 9.71 4.54 -11.06
N TRP A 317 9.84 3.38 -11.71
CA TRP A 317 8.75 2.72 -12.44
C TRP A 317 8.79 1.19 -12.37
N ALA A 318 7.61 0.56 -12.50
CA ALA A 318 7.46 -0.88 -12.70
C ALA A 318 6.53 -1.17 -13.90
N ILE A 319 6.71 -2.31 -14.59
CA ILE A 319 5.90 -2.70 -15.76
C ILE A 319 5.03 -3.90 -15.39
N PHE A 320 3.71 -3.74 -15.54
CA PHE A 320 2.71 -4.79 -15.32
C PHE A 320 2.90 -5.97 -16.26
N GLY A 321 2.86 -7.18 -15.73
CA GLY A 321 2.88 -8.41 -16.53
C GLY A 321 4.24 -8.72 -17.17
N GLU A 322 5.16 -7.76 -17.20
CA GLU A 322 6.55 -8.07 -16.91
C GLU A 322 6.55 -8.59 -15.47
N LYS A 323 6.26 -9.90 -15.29
CA LYS A 323 7.07 -10.66 -14.33
C LYS A 323 8.44 -10.19 -14.69
N VAL A 324 9.07 -9.40 -13.81
CA VAL A 324 10.47 -9.04 -13.96
C VAL A 324 11.07 -10.28 -14.58
N GLN A 325 11.59 -10.20 -15.81
CA GLN A 325 12.52 -11.24 -16.24
C GLN A 325 13.75 -10.98 -15.36
N THR A 326 13.59 -11.20 -14.06
CA THR A 326 14.59 -11.58 -13.12
C THR A 326 15.12 -12.80 -13.81
N ARG A 327 16.25 -12.60 -14.50
CA ARG A 327 17.31 -13.57 -14.50
C ARG A 327 17.17 -14.32 -13.17
N ARG A 328 16.70 -15.58 -13.23
CA ARG A 328 16.35 -16.36 -12.04
C ARG A 328 17.46 -16.10 -11.03
N THR A 329 17.10 -15.62 -9.86
CA THR A 329 18.11 -15.32 -8.85
C THR A 329 18.86 -16.62 -8.58
N PRO A 330 20.15 -16.56 -8.21
CA PRO A 330 20.90 -17.75 -7.83
C PRO A 330 20.10 -18.62 -6.84
N ALA A 331 19.46 -17.99 -5.84
CA ALA A 331 18.57 -18.67 -4.90
C ALA A 331 17.40 -19.43 -5.57
N GLN A 332 16.71 -18.80 -6.52
CA GLN A 332 15.62 -19.45 -7.26
C GLN A 332 16.14 -20.62 -8.12
N GLN A 333 17.31 -20.48 -8.74
CA GLN A 333 17.93 -21.57 -9.51
C GLN A 333 18.30 -22.76 -8.62
N LEU A 334 18.84 -22.51 -7.43
CA LEU A 334 19.17 -23.55 -6.45
C LEU A 334 17.91 -24.25 -5.94
N LEU A 335 16.85 -23.50 -5.62
CA LEU A 335 15.58 -24.07 -5.18
C LEU A 335 14.91 -24.94 -6.26
N ASP A 336 14.94 -24.49 -7.52
CA ASP A 336 14.38 -25.22 -8.67
C ASP A 336 15.19 -26.48 -9.01
N SER A 337 16.51 -26.46 -8.79
CA SER A 337 17.42 -27.57 -9.09
C SER A 337 17.53 -28.61 -7.96
N GLY A 338 16.77 -28.44 -6.88
CA GLY A 338 16.75 -29.37 -5.75
C GLY A 338 17.90 -29.16 -4.76
N GLY A 339 18.50 -27.97 -4.72
CA GLY A 339 19.54 -27.60 -3.75
C GLY A 339 19.02 -27.33 -2.33
N LEU A 340 17.73 -27.54 -2.06
CA LEU A 340 17.16 -27.37 -0.72
C LEU A 340 17.63 -28.48 0.22
N GLU A 341 18.15 -28.07 1.37
CA GLU A 341 18.45 -28.93 2.51
C GLU A 341 17.73 -28.38 3.75
N VAL A 342 17.18 -29.27 4.58
CA VAL A 342 16.50 -28.88 5.82
C VAL A 342 17.38 -29.24 7.00
N TRP A 343 17.77 -28.23 7.77
CA TRP A 343 18.44 -28.37 9.04
C TRP A 343 17.42 -28.26 10.17
N TYR A 344 17.71 -28.88 11.30
CA TYR A 344 16.80 -28.95 12.44
C TYR A 344 17.45 -28.36 13.68
N GLN A 345 16.73 -27.49 14.37
CA GLN A 345 17.11 -27.04 15.70
C GLN A 345 16.18 -27.65 16.75
N PRO A 346 16.69 -28.32 17.80
CA PRO A 346 15.85 -28.94 18.81
C PRO A 346 15.23 -27.91 19.75
N ILE A 347 13.96 -28.16 20.10
CA ILE A 347 13.17 -27.40 21.07
C ILE A 347 13.01 -28.26 22.34
N LEU A 348 13.49 -27.74 23.47
CA LEU A 348 13.55 -28.43 24.75
C LEU A 348 12.33 -28.09 25.63
N ASP A 349 11.67 -29.09 26.21
CA ASP A 349 10.68 -28.87 27.27
C ASP A 349 11.39 -28.68 28.61
N SER A 350 11.25 -27.48 29.20
CA SER A 350 11.89 -27.13 30.47
C SER A 350 11.44 -27.99 31.67
N ARG A 351 10.27 -28.61 31.59
CA ARG A 351 9.71 -29.45 32.67
C ARG A 351 10.27 -30.87 32.63
N THR A 352 10.39 -31.43 31.42
CA THR A 352 10.83 -32.82 31.23
C THR A 352 12.33 -32.92 30.96
N CYS A 353 12.99 -31.80 30.67
CA CYS A 353 14.37 -31.74 30.21
C CYS A 353 14.63 -32.60 28.96
N ARG A 354 13.62 -32.78 28.11
CA ARG A 354 13.69 -33.58 26.89
C ARG A 354 13.36 -32.72 25.69
N VAL A 355 13.98 -33.06 24.56
CA VAL A 355 13.58 -32.49 23.27
C VAL A 355 12.17 -32.94 22.97
N ALA A 356 11.31 -31.97 22.69
CA ALA A 356 9.89 -32.18 22.49
C ALA A 356 9.47 -31.80 21.07
N GLY A 357 10.12 -30.80 20.47
CA GLY A 357 9.94 -30.40 19.08
C GLY A 357 11.26 -30.13 18.35
N ILE A 358 11.15 -29.87 17.05
CA ILE A 358 12.24 -29.40 16.20
C ILE A 358 11.74 -28.27 15.29
N GLU A 359 12.54 -27.23 15.11
CA GLU A 359 12.29 -26.22 14.07
C GLU A 359 13.01 -26.64 12.78
N ALA A 360 12.29 -26.62 11.66
CA ALA A 360 12.81 -26.91 10.33
C ALA A 360 13.31 -25.63 9.64
N LEU A 361 14.62 -25.55 9.46
CA LEU A 361 15.32 -24.39 8.95
C LEU A 361 15.89 -24.67 7.57
N ALA A 362 15.40 -23.94 6.57
CA ALA A 362 15.84 -24.08 5.19
C ALA A 362 17.31 -23.66 5.00
N ARG A 363 18.03 -24.39 4.16
CA ARG A 363 19.36 -24.08 3.66
C ARG A 363 19.40 -24.35 2.17
N LEU A 364 20.08 -23.52 1.39
CA LEU A 364 20.31 -23.80 -0.03
C LEU A 364 21.77 -24.20 -0.24
N ARG A 365 22.01 -25.34 -0.88
CA ARG A 365 23.33 -25.84 -1.20
C ARG A 365 23.63 -25.60 -2.67
N ASP A 366 24.73 -24.91 -2.92
CA ASP A 366 25.24 -24.64 -4.27
C ASP A 366 25.94 -25.87 -4.88
N SER A 367 26.16 -25.88 -6.19
CA SER A 367 26.86 -26.97 -6.92
C SER A 367 28.27 -27.21 -6.40
N ASP A 368 28.91 -26.17 -5.87
CA ASP A 368 30.26 -26.21 -5.33
C ASP A 368 30.29 -26.69 -3.86
N GLY A 369 29.12 -26.99 -3.28
CA GLY A 369 28.95 -27.49 -1.92
C GLY A 369 28.75 -26.42 -0.85
N THR A 370 28.85 -25.14 -1.19
CA THR A 370 28.62 -23.98 -0.31
C THR A 370 27.17 -23.95 0.19
N LEU A 371 26.98 -23.72 1.49
CA LEU A 371 25.66 -23.65 2.11
C LEU A 371 25.25 -22.19 2.33
N TRP A 372 24.07 -21.82 1.85
CA TRP A 372 23.48 -20.49 1.97
C TRP A 372 22.45 -20.51 3.09
N SER A 373 22.56 -19.54 3.98
CA SER A 373 21.64 -19.27 5.08
C SER A 373 20.39 -18.53 4.61
N PRO A 374 19.26 -18.59 5.36
CA PRO A 374 18.05 -17.86 5.04
C PRO A 374 18.27 -16.36 4.79
N ALA A 375 19.12 -15.70 5.58
CA ALA A 375 19.46 -14.28 5.39
C ALA A 375 20.09 -13.99 4.00
N GLU A 376 20.83 -14.95 3.44
CA GLU A 376 21.48 -14.78 2.13
C GLU A 376 20.51 -15.01 0.97
N PHE A 377 19.59 -15.99 1.09
CA PHE A 377 18.73 -16.38 -0.03
C PHE A 377 17.29 -15.83 0.03
N LEU A 378 16.70 -15.61 1.21
CA LEU A 378 15.32 -15.14 1.34
C LEU A 378 15.08 -13.79 0.65
N PRO A 379 15.98 -12.77 0.75
CA PRO A 379 15.81 -11.50 0.02
C PRO A 379 15.81 -11.66 -1.51
N GLN A 380 16.25 -12.82 -2.03
CA GLN A 380 16.32 -13.12 -3.46
C GLN A 380 15.11 -13.91 -3.97
N LEU A 381 14.16 -14.29 -3.10
CA LEU A 381 12.99 -15.08 -3.43
C LEU A 381 11.74 -14.20 -3.52
N GLN A 382 10.89 -14.43 -4.52
CA GLN A 382 9.58 -13.79 -4.65
C GLN A 382 8.53 -14.57 -3.84
N ILE A 383 7.35 -14.00 -3.60
CA ILE A 383 6.25 -14.64 -2.84
C ILE A 383 5.94 -16.04 -3.38
N ALA A 384 5.86 -16.21 -4.70
CA ALA A 384 5.62 -17.52 -5.31
C ALA A 384 6.73 -18.55 -5.01
N ASN A 385 7.98 -18.10 -4.84
CA ASN A 385 9.10 -18.95 -4.44
C ASN A 385 9.09 -19.24 -2.93
N LEU A 386 8.60 -18.30 -2.10
CA LEU A 386 8.45 -18.52 -0.66
C LEU A 386 7.41 -19.60 -0.37
N SER A 387 6.28 -19.58 -1.08
CA SER A 387 5.28 -20.65 -0.97
C SER A 387 5.83 -22.02 -1.38
N ASP A 388 6.58 -22.08 -2.49
CA ASP A 388 7.25 -23.32 -2.94
C ASP A 388 8.32 -23.79 -1.94
N LEU A 389 9.08 -22.86 -1.34
CA LEU A 389 10.05 -23.17 -0.30
C LEU A 389 9.36 -23.77 0.93
N THR A 390 8.34 -23.12 1.47
CA THR A 390 7.59 -23.62 2.64
C THR A 390 7.02 -25.00 2.37
N GLN A 391 6.43 -25.23 1.20
CA GLN A 391 5.93 -26.54 0.79
C GLN A 391 7.04 -27.60 0.82
N LYS A 392 8.17 -27.36 0.13
CA LYS A 392 9.28 -28.32 0.05
C LYS A 392 9.92 -28.59 1.42
N VAL A 393 10.03 -27.57 2.28
CA VAL A 393 10.52 -27.73 3.66
C VAL A 393 9.57 -28.59 4.48
N LEU A 394 8.26 -28.36 4.35
CA LEU A 394 7.24 -29.15 5.04
C LEU A 394 7.27 -30.61 4.58
N GLU A 395 7.22 -30.88 3.28
CA GLU A 395 7.28 -32.23 2.71
C GLU A 395 8.51 -33.01 3.23
N GLN A 396 9.70 -32.40 3.13
CA GLN A 396 10.94 -33.02 3.62
C GLN A 396 10.91 -33.24 5.14
N SER A 397 10.31 -32.32 5.89
CA SER A 397 10.19 -32.41 7.34
C SER A 397 9.22 -33.50 7.79
N LEU A 398 8.11 -33.71 7.10
CA LEU A 398 7.17 -34.81 7.41
C LEU A 398 7.80 -36.18 7.13
N ILE A 399 8.60 -36.30 6.05
CA ILE A 399 9.39 -37.49 5.77
C ILE A 399 10.39 -37.76 6.91
N ASN A 400 11.13 -36.73 7.32
CA ASN A 400 12.13 -36.84 8.36
C ASN A 400 11.52 -37.13 9.74
N LEU A 401 10.36 -36.55 10.04
CA LEU A 401 9.63 -36.81 11.27
C LEU A 401 9.12 -38.25 11.34
N SER A 402 8.61 -38.79 10.23
CA SER A 402 8.21 -40.20 10.14
C SER A 402 9.41 -41.14 10.39
N LEU A 403 10.59 -40.79 9.87
CA LEU A 403 11.81 -41.55 10.16
C LEU A 403 12.18 -41.49 11.65
N LEU A 404 12.05 -40.34 12.30
CA LEU A 404 12.30 -40.19 13.74
C LEU A 404 11.32 -41.01 14.58
N ASP A 405 10.05 -41.11 14.18
CA ASP A 405 9.06 -41.97 14.83
C ASP A 405 9.47 -43.44 14.82
N THR A 406 10.00 -43.94 13.69
CA THR A 406 10.50 -45.33 13.62
C THR A 406 11.68 -45.59 14.56
N GLN A 407 12.37 -44.53 15.00
CA GLN A 407 13.48 -44.59 15.95
C GLN A 407 13.03 -44.38 17.41
N GLY A 408 11.72 -44.14 17.64
CA GLY A 408 11.13 -43.95 18.96
C GLY A 408 11.13 -42.51 19.46
N PHE A 409 11.42 -41.53 18.60
CA PHE A 409 11.38 -40.10 18.94
C PHE A 409 10.08 -39.47 18.44
N ALA A 410 9.10 -39.32 19.34
CA ALA A 410 7.84 -38.64 19.03
C ALA A 410 7.99 -37.13 19.27
N LEU A 411 8.32 -36.38 18.21
CA LEU A 411 8.52 -34.92 18.24
C LEU A 411 7.44 -34.18 17.45
N TRP A 412 7.18 -32.90 17.70
CA TRP A 412 6.52 -32.04 16.70
C TRP A 412 7.55 -31.33 15.83
N VAL A 413 7.12 -30.81 14.67
CA VAL A 413 7.95 -29.99 13.80
C VAL A 413 7.31 -28.63 13.57
N SER A 414 8.12 -27.58 13.68
CA SER A 414 7.73 -26.23 13.32
C SER A 414 8.34 -25.82 11.97
N VAL A 415 7.55 -25.16 11.12
CA VAL A 415 7.95 -24.72 9.77
C VAL A 415 7.57 -23.26 9.57
N ASN A 416 8.53 -22.45 9.15
CA ASN A 416 8.34 -21.03 8.83
C ASN A 416 7.43 -20.82 7.60
N MET A 417 6.49 -19.89 7.74
CA MET A 417 5.57 -19.48 6.68
C MET A 417 5.51 -17.95 6.59
N ASP A 418 5.83 -17.42 5.40
CA ASP A 418 5.67 -15.99 5.15
C ASP A 418 4.18 -15.62 5.18
N PRO A 419 3.77 -14.58 5.94
CA PRO A 419 2.36 -14.17 6.03
C PRO A 419 1.73 -13.95 4.65
N ARG A 420 2.46 -13.35 3.70
CA ARG A 420 1.95 -13.04 2.35
C ARG A 420 1.68 -14.29 1.50
N SER A 421 2.15 -15.46 1.92
CA SER A 421 1.86 -16.74 1.26
C SER A 421 0.50 -17.33 1.68
N VAL A 422 -0.11 -16.85 2.78
CA VAL A 422 -1.38 -17.36 3.29
C VAL A 422 -2.51 -17.03 2.31
N SER A 423 -3.05 -18.08 1.68
CA SER A 423 -4.07 -18.00 0.63
C SER A 423 -4.82 -19.31 0.50
N GLU A 424 -5.94 -19.32 -0.23
CA GLU A 424 -6.69 -20.55 -0.57
C GLU A 424 -5.83 -21.63 -1.23
N GLY A 425 -4.89 -21.23 -2.09
CA GLY A 425 -3.93 -22.16 -2.72
C GLY A 425 -2.97 -22.79 -1.71
N CYS A 426 -2.53 -22.03 -0.71
CA CYS A 426 -1.68 -22.52 0.37
C CYS A 426 -2.44 -23.54 1.25
N VAL A 427 -3.70 -23.26 1.61
CA VAL A 427 -4.56 -24.18 2.38
C VAL A 427 -4.74 -25.50 1.63
N THR A 428 -5.02 -25.43 0.32
CA THR A 428 -5.18 -26.61 -0.53
C THR A 428 -3.88 -27.44 -0.58
N CYS A 429 -2.75 -26.77 -0.79
CA CYS A 429 -1.43 -27.42 -0.80
C CYS A 429 -1.09 -28.09 0.54
N LEU A 430 -1.37 -27.43 1.66
CA LEU A 430 -1.19 -27.98 3.00
C LEU A 430 -2.04 -29.24 3.20
N GLN A 431 -3.31 -29.20 2.78
CA GLN A 431 -4.21 -30.34 2.85
C GLN A 431 -3.68 -31.55 2.05
N GLU A 432 -3.18 -31.30 0.83
CA GLU A 432 -2.58 -32.35 -0.01
C GLU A 432 -1.31 -32.93 0.63
N THR A 433 -0.45 -32.08 1.18
CA THR A 433 0.81 -32.48 1.83
C THR A 433 0.54 -33.34 3.07
N ILE A 434 -0.41 -32.92 3.91
CA ILE A 434 -0.84 -33.68 5.09
C ILE A 434 -1.42 -35.04 4.68
N ALA A 435 -2.29 -35.07 3.67
CA ALA A 435 -2.93 -36.31 3.20
C ALA A 435 -1.95 -37.34 2.64
N GLN A 436 -0.79 -36.90 2.14
CA GLN A 436 0.29 -37.76 1.67
C GLN A 436 1.18 -38.27 2.82
N SER A 437 1.10 -37.67 4.00
CA SER A 437 1.89 -38.05 5.18
C SER A 437 1.10 -38.97 6.13
N SER A 438 1.81 -39.68 7.00
CA SER A 438 1.21 -40.45 8.10
C SER A 438 1.31 -39.73 9.46
N ILE A 439 1.77 -38.48 9.44
CA ILE A 439 1.98 -37.67 10.63
C ILE A 439 0.64 -37.09 11.09
N ASP A 440 0.39 -37.15 12.39
CA ASP A 440 -0.73 -36.45 13.01
C ASP A 440 -0.59 -34.94 12.77
N PRO A 441 -1.57 -34.27 12.13
CA PRO A 441 -1.53 -32.83 11.88
C PRO A 441 -1.23 -31.99 13.14
N LEU A 442 -1.62 -32.46 14.33
CA LEU A 442 -1.35 -31.77 15.60
C LEU A 442 0.14 -31.66 15.94
N ARG A 443 1.00 -32.42 15.25
CA ARG A 443 2.47 -32.38 15.37
C ARG A 443 3.13 -31.46 14.34
N ILE A 444 2.34 -30.72 13.57
CA ILE A 444 2.80 -29.73 12.59
C ILE A 444 2.45 -28.36 13.13
N THR A 445 3.46 -27.53 13.35
CA THR A 445 3.29 -26.13 13.74
C THR A 445 3.74 -25.25 12.57
N LEU A 446 2.88 -24.32 12.14
CA LEU A 446 3.25 -23.30 11.15
C LEU A 446 3.57 -22.00 11.88
N GLU A 447 4.79 -21.50 11.70
CA GLU A 447 5.27 -20.27 12.33
C GLU A 447 5.01 -19.09 11.39
N ILE A 448 4.31 -18.09 11.90
CA ILE A 448 3.92 -16.90 11.13
C ILE A 448 4.63 -15.70 11.74
N LEU A 449 5.46 -15.05 10.93
CA LEU A 449 6.18 -13.82 11.32
C LEU A 449 5.20 -12.66 11.58
N GLU A 450 5.53 -11.81 12.55
CA GLU A 450 4.82 -10.56 12.77
C GLU A 450 5.17 -9.53 11.68
N GLY A 451 4.39 -9.50 10.59
CA GLY A 451 4.46 -8.48 9.53
C GLY A 451 3.33 -7.45 9.61
N ASP A 452 3.61 -6.22 9.20
CA ASP A 452 2.65 -5.11 9.13
C ASP A 452 1.52 -5.37 8.10
N ASP A 453 0.31 -4.89 8.41
CA ASP A 453 -0.96 -4.88 7.65
C ASP A 453 -1.58 -6.22 7.17
N PHE A 454 -0.84 -7.33 7.09
CA PHE A 454 -1.38 -8.58 6.53
C PHE A 454 -2.47 -9.23 7.39
N LEU A 455 -2.28 -9.28 8.71
CA LEU A 455 -3.25 -9.91 9.62
C LEU A 455 -4.51 -9.07 9.85
N GLU A 456 -4.56 -7.82 9.35
CA GLU A 456 -5.75 -6.97 9.42
C GLU A 456 -6.78 -7.31 8.32
N GLN A 457 -6.39 -8.12 7.33
CA GLN A 457 -7.28 -8.56 6.28
C GLN A 457 -8.14 -9.73 6.77
N LYS A 458 -9.46 -9.53 6.84
CA LYS A 458 -10.44 -10.56 7.23
C LYS A 458 -10.24 -11.91 6.51
N LYS A 459 -9.80 -11.89 5.25
CA LYS A 459 -9.52 -13.09 4.46
C LYS A 459 -8.33 -13.91 4.97
N ALA A 460 -7.29 -13.27 5.50
CA ALA A 460 -6.13 -13.97 6.06
C ALA A 460 -6.54 -14.78 7.29
N LEU A 461 -7.35 -14.18 8.17
CA LEU A 461 -7.91 -14.86 9.34
C LEU A 461 -8.76 -16.08 8.96
N ASP A 462 -9.61 -15.94 7.94
CA ASP A 462 -10.43 -17.06 7.45
C ASP A 462 -9.54 -18.23 6.99
N HIS A 463 -8.47 -17.97 6.24
CA HIS A 463 -7.52 -19.01 5.83
C HIS A 463 -6.72 -19.62 6.98
N LEU A 464 -6.35 -18.85 8.00
CA LEU A 464 -5.70 -19.40 9.21
C LEU A 464 -6.64 -20.35 9.98
N LEU A 465 -7.93 -20.00 10.05
CA LEU A 465 -8.94 -20.89 10.64
C LEU A 465 -9.14 -22.15 9.80
N GLU A 466 -9.12 -22.05 8.47
CA GLU A 466 -9.15 -23.21 7.56
C GLU A 466 -7.94 -24.13 7.78
N MET A 467 -6.73 -23.56 7.89
CA MET A 467 -5.52 -24.33 8.21
C MET A 467 -5.68 -25.04 9.55
N LYS A 468 -6.13 -24.34 10.59
CA LYS A 468 -6.38 -24.95 11.92
C LYS A 468 -7.43 -26.06 11.86
N ALA A 469 -8.44 -25.94 10.99
CA ALA A 469 -9.44 -26.99 10.79
C ALA A 469 -8.86 -28.27 10.14
N LEU A 470 -7.69 -28.19 9.48
CA LEU A 470 -6.92 -29.37 9.04
C LEU A 470 -6.20 -30.07 10.19
N GLY A 471 -6.17 -29.45 11.38
CA GLY A 471 -5.57 -30.00 12.60
C GLY A 471 -4.14 -29.54 12.87
N VAL A 472 -3.57 -28.65 12.05
CA VAL A 472 -2.24 -28.06 12.33
C VAL A 472 -2.30 -27.02 13.44
N ARG A 473 -1.18 -26.81 14.11
CA ARG A 473 -0.99 -25.75 15.10
C ARG A 473 -0.44 -24.50 14.44
N LEU A 474 -0.75 -23.34 14.99
CA LEU A 474 -0.23 -22.05 14.54
C LEU A 474 0.62 -21.40 15.63
N ALA A 475 1.84 -20.99 15.28
CA ALA A 475 2.72 -20.22 16.15
C ALA A 475 2.85 -18.79 15.62
N LEU A 476 2.85 -17.81 16.53
CA LEU A 476 3.25 -16.44 16.20
C LEU A 476 4.72 -16.25 16.55
N ASP A 477 5.51 -15.88 15.54
CA ASP A 477 6.96 -15.73 15.65
C ASP A 477 7.40 -14.28 15.92
N ASP A 478 8.59 -14.11 16.48
CA ASP A 478 9.24 -12.81 16.75
C ASP A 478 8.43 -11.82 17.63
N VAL A 479 7.60 -12.33 18.55
CA VAL A 479 6.75 -11.47 19.40
C VAL A 479 7.61 -10.53 20.26
N GLY A 480 7.39 -9.22 20.06
CA GLY A 480 8.04 -8.13 20.79
C GLY A 480 9.26 -7.49 20.09
N SER A 481 9.59 -7.92 18.87
CA SER A 481 10.55 -7.22 17.97
C SER A 481 9.94 -5.96 17.33
N ALA A 482 8.61 -5.94 17.15
CA ALA A 482 7.77 -4.80 16.78
C ALA A 482 6.72 -4.53 17.87
N TYR A 483 5.95 -3.42 17.77
CA TYR A 483 4.88 -3.11 18.73
C TYR A 483 3.71 -4.12 18.63
N SER A 484 3.89 -5.34 19.14
CA SER A 484 2.83 -6.34 19.16
C SER A 484 1.68 -5.85 20.05
N SER A 485 0.55 -5.52 19.45
CA SER A 485 -0.65 -5.16 20.20
C SER A 485 -1.17 -6.40 20.92
N LEU A 486 -1.24 -6.38 22.25
CA LEU A 486 -1.89 -7.44 23.05
C LEU A 486 -3.32 -7.75 22.57
N LEU A 487 -3.98 -6.76 21.94
CA LEU A 487 -5.29 -6.95 21.33
C LEU A 487 -5.23 -7.90 20.12
N ARG A 488 -4.17 -7.84 19.32
CA ARG A 488 -3.94 -8.68 18.15
C ARG A 488 -3.73 -10.14 18.56
N LEU A 489 -2.94 -10.38 19.60
CA LEU A 489 -2.73 -11.71 20.18
C LEU A 489 -4.04 -12.39 20.60
N LYS A 490 -5.03 -11.61 21.05
CA LYS A 490 -6.34 -12.12 21.47
C LYS A 490 -7.21 -12.58 20.29
N GLU A 491 -7.06 -12.00 19.12
CA GLU A 491 -7.94 -12.24 17.96
C GLU A 491 -7.42 -13.34 17.03
N LEU A 492 -6.12 -13.64 17.08
CA LEU A 492 -5.51 -14.65 16.23
C LEU A 492 -5.72 -16.08 16.77
N PRO A 493 -5.97 -17.08 15.89
CA PRO A 493 -6.22 -18.46 16.29
C PRO A 493 -4.92 -19.24 16.58
N ILE A 494 -4.00 -18.65 17.35
CA ILE A 494 -2.68 -19.21 17.67
C ILE A 494 -2.73 -20.24 18.79
N ASP A 495 -1.77 -21.17 18.78
CA ASP A 495 -1.57 -22.23 19.78
C ASP A 495 -0.22 -22.10 20.48
N GLU A 496 0.69 -21.29 19.94
CA GLU A 496 2.06 -21.11 20.41
C GLU A 496 2.53 -19.66 20.16
N ILE A 497 3.30 -19.13 21.09
CA ILE A 497 4.00 -17.84 20.97
C ILE A 497 5.49 -18.11 21.04
N LYS A 498 6.26 -17.57 20.09
CA LYS A 498 7.73 -17.58 20.14
C LYS A 498 8.22 -16.20 20.55
N LEU A 499 8.90 -16.16 21.70
CA LEU A 499 9.43 -14.93 22.28
C LEU A 499 10.81 -14.64 21.70
N ASP A 500 10.95 -13.45 21.08
CA ASP A 500 12.18 -13.03 20.40
C ASP A 500 13.40 -13.05 21.33
N GLN A 501 14.54 -13.41 20.75
CA GLN A 501 15.85 -13.46 21.41
C GLN A 501 16.27 -12.13 22.06
N GLY A 502 15.77 -10.99 21.61
CA GLY A 502 16.04 -9.66 22.17
C GLY A 502 15.64 -9.54 23.65
N PHE A 503 14.61 -10.25 24.09
CA PHE A 503 14.17 -10.27 25.50
C PHE A 503 15.09 -11.10 26.40
N ILE A 504 15.86 -12.02 25.80
CA ILE A 504 16.62 -13.03 26.53
C ILE A 504 18.11 -12.74 26.52
N ARG A 505 18.64 -12.21 25.40
CA ARG A 505 20.05 -11.81 25.26
C ARG A 505 20.46 -10.76 26.29
N SER A 506 19.54 -9.90 26.71
CA SER A 506 19.83 -8.89 27.74
C SER A 506 19.95 -9.46 29.15
N LEU A 507 19.51 -10.70 29.43
CA LEU A 507 19.46 -11.25 30.80
C LEU A 507 20.83 -11.28 31.47
N GLU A 508 21.90 -11.54 30.71
CA GLU A 508 23.24 -11.50 31.27
C GLU A 508 23.67 -10.09 31.65
N GLN A 509 23.16 -9.05 30.96
CA GLN A 509 23.45 -7.62 31.17
C GLN A 509 22.52 -6.97 32.20
N ARG A 510 21.29 -7.44 32.25
CA ARG A 510 20.18 -6.95 33.05
C ARG A 510 19.36 -8.12 33.56
N PRO A 511 19.83 -8.83 34.61
CA PRO A 511 19.10 -9.98 35.16
C PRO A 511 17.64 -9.67 35.53
N GLN A 512 17.34 -8.41 35.89
CA GLN A 512 15.99 -7.96 36.24
C GLN A 512 14.97 -8.17 35.11
N ASP A 513 15.40 -8.24 33.86
CA ASP A 513 14.54 -8.48 32.70
C ASP A 513 13.85 -9.87 32.78
N LEU A 514 14.30 -10.79 33.66
CA LEU A 514 13.58 -12.03 34.00
C LEU A 514 12.14 -11.79 34.49
N HIS A 515 11.86 -10.66 35.14
CA HIS A 515 10.49 -10.31 35.55
C HIS A 515 9.56 -10.12 34.34
N LEU A 516 10.08 -9.55 33.25
CA LEU A 516 9.34 -9.36 32.01
C LEU A 516 9.07 -10.71 31.33
N VAL A 517 10.08 -11.58 31.25
CA VAL A 517 9.93 -12.96 30.76
C VAL A 517 8.83 -13.68 31.57
N GLY A 518 8.84 -13.55 32.90
CA GLY A 518 7.81 -14.11 33.78
C GLY A 518 6.40 -13.56 33.50
N ALA A 519 6.27 -12.26 33.25
CA ALA A 519 4.98 -11.65 32.89
C ALA A 519 4.44 -12.18 31.55
N ILE A 520 5.32 -12.38 30.56
CA ILE A 520 4.96 -12.97 29.26
C ILE A 520 4.55 -14.44 29.41
N GLN A 521 5.26 -15.20 30.26
CA GLN A 521 4.89 -16.57 30.62
C GLN A 521 3.48 -16.65 31.22
N ASP A 522 3.15 -15.75 32.15
CA ASP A 522 1.82 -15.71 32.76
C ASP A 522 0.74 -15.27 31.76
N LEU A 523 1.06 -14.38 30.83
CA LEU A 523 0.16 -13.99 29.73
C LEU A 523 -0.15 -15.19 28.82
N ALA A 524 0.88 -15.90 28.33
CA ALA A 524 0.72 -17.07 27.48
C ALA A 524 -0.13 -18.15 28.18
N ALA A 525 0.17 -18.43 29.46
CA ALA A 525 -0.60 -19.36 30.27
C ALA A 525 -2.06 -18.91 30.46
N GLY A 526 -2.31 -17.60 30.64
CA GLY A 526 -3.65 -17.03 30.75
C GLY A 526 -4.47 -17.10 29.45
N MET A 527 -3.78 -17.09 28.30
CA MET A 527 -4.39 -17.29 26.98
C MET A 527 -4.57 -18.77 26.62
N GLY A 528 -3.90 -19.69 27.33
CA GLY A 528 -3.92 -21.12 27.04
C GLY A 528 -3.09 -21.50 25.82
N VAL A 529 -2.05 -20.72 25.51
CA VAL A 529 -1.10 -20.98 24.41
C VAL A 529 0.25 -21.40 24.97
N ASP A 530 0.98 -22.21 24.22
CA ASP A 530 2.35 -22.60 24.56
C ASP A 530 3.31 -21.40 24.35
N LEU A 531 4.39 -21.35 25.11
CA LEU A 531 5.43 -20.33 24.96
C LEU A 531 6.77 -21.02 24.63
N VAL A 532 7.37 -20.65 23.50
CA VAL A 532 8.74 -20.99 23.14
C VAL A 532 9.60 -19.75 23.39
N VAL A 533 10.69 -19.92 24.13
CA VAL A 533 11.65 -18.84 24.40
C VAL A 533 12.88 -19.07 23.54
N GLU A 534 13.15 -18.14 22.64
CA GLU A 534 14.26 -18.20 21.71
C GLU A 534 15.51 -17.50 22.24
N GLY A 535 16.63 -17.69 21.54
CA GLY A 535 17.88 -17.01 21.88
C GLY A 535 18.52 -17.47 23.20
N VAL A 536 18.23 -18.70 23.65
CA VAL A 536 18.90 -19.31 24.82
C VAL A 536 20.33 -19.69 24.46
N GLU A 537 21.24 -18.71 24.49
CA GLU A 537 22.59 -18.83 23.93
C GLU A 537 23.67 -19.24 24.94
N THR A 538 23.47 -19.01 26.24
CA THR A 538 24.45 -19.33 27.29
C THR A 538 23.91 -20.31 28.32
N ALA A 539 24.81 -21.03 28.99
CA ALA A 539 24.44 -21.98 30.05
C ALA A 539 23.76 -21.28 31.25
N ASP A 540 24.18 -20.05 31.59
CA ASP A 540 23.58 -19.26 32.66
C ASP A 540 22.13 -18.88 32.32
N ILE A 541 21.86 -18.47 31.07
CA ILE A 541 20.49 -18.17 30.59
C ILE A 541 19.64 -19.45 30.58
N LEU A 542 20.18 -20.56 30.08
CA LEU A 542 19.48 -21.84 30.04
C LEU A 542 19.06 -22.26 31.46
N ASP A 543 20.00 -22.25 32.41
CA ASP A 543 19.74 -22.58 33.82
C ASP A 543 18.66 -21.67 34.42
N ALA A 544 18.72 -20.36 34.17
CA ALA A 544 17.74 -19.40 34.68
C ALA A 544 16.32 -19.64 34.17
N ILE A 545 16.15 -19.87 32.86
CA ILE A 545 14.81 -20.05 32.28
C ILE A 545 14.27 -21.45 32.60
N MET A 546 15.12 -22.49 32.65
CA MET A 546 14.73 -23.85 33.07
C MET A 546 14.06 -23.85 34.45
N ILE A 547 14.54 -23.01 35.37
CA ILE A 547 13.99 -22.90 36.73
C ILE A 547 12.58 -22.30 36.77
N THR A 548 12.23 -21.47 35.79
CA THR A 548 10.89 -20.86 35.69
C THR A 548 9.80 -21.88 35.28
N GLY A 549 10.20 -23.02 34.70
CA GLY A 549 9.42 -24.27 34.68
C GLY A 549 8.17 -24.29 33.80
N ARG A 550 8.08 -23.44 32.77
CA ARG A 550 6.88 -23.33 31.92
C ARG A 550 7.12 -23.23 30.41
N PRO A 551 8.21 -22.65 29.89
CA PRO A 551 8.38 -22.51 28.45
C PRO A 551 9.07 -23.72 27.81
N TYR A 552 8.85 -23.87 26.51
CA TYR A 552 9.79 -24.55 25.62
C TYR A 552 10.98 -23.64 25.33
N LEU A 553 12.15 -24.22 25.12
CA LEU A 553 13.39 -23.46 24.98
C LEU A 553 14.08 -23.79 23.66
N GLN A 554 14.58 -22.75 23.00
CA GLN A 554 15.37 -22.87 21.79
C GLN A 554 16.57 -21.92 21.84
N GLY A 555 17.73 -22.42 21.39
CA GLY A 555 18.94 -21.61 21.33
C GLY A 555 20.22 -22.43 21.33
N TYR A 556 21.35 -21.73 21.18
CA TYR A 556 22.66 -22.36 21.00
C TYR A 556 23.23 -23.04 22.24
N ALA A 557 22.77 -22.69 23.44
CA ALA A 557 23.14 -23.43 24.66
C ALA A 557 22.58 -24.87 24.64
N ILE A 558 21.50 -25.11 23.91
CA ILE A 558 20.90 -26.43 23.70
C ILE A 558 21.60 -27.10 22.52
N ALA A 559 21.44 -26.52 21.33
CA ALA A 559 22.18 -26.90 20.14
C ALA A 559 22.01 -25.86 19.01
N LYS A 560 23.00 -25.80 18.12
CA LYS A 560 22.87 -25.11 16.84
C LYS A 560 21.99 -25.91 15.86
N PRO A 561 21.38 -25.27 14.85
CA PRO A 561 20.76 -25.98 13.74
C PRO A 561 21.72 -27.00 13.13
N MET A 562 21.26 -28.21 12.87
CA MET A 562 22.08 -29.32 12.40
C MET A 562 21.34 -30.21 11.38
N PRO A 563 22.03 -30.91 10.48
CA PRO A 563 21.39 -31.85 9.57
C PRO A 563 20.77 -33.04 10.34
N LEU A 564 19.81 -33.73 9.71
CA LEU A 564 19.07 -34.85 10.33
C LEU A 564 19.98 -35.93 10.94
N SER A 565 21.10 -36.26 10.28
CA SER A 565 22.04 -37.28 10.77
C SER A 565 22.67 -36.90 12.10
N GLU A 566 22.99 -35.61 12.30
CA GLU A 566 23.53 -35.09 13.54
C GLU A 566 22.44 -34.99 14.61
N LEU A 567 21.22 -34.58 14.23
CA LEU A 567 20.06 -34.56 15.14
C LEU A 567 19.79 -35.95 15.73
N GLN A 568 19.83 -37.00 14.92
CA GLN A 568 19.65 -38.38 15.40
C GLN A 568 20.71 -38.80 16.42
N VAL A 569 21.94 -38.30 16.31
CA VAL A 569 23.02 -38.54 17.28
C VAL A 569 22.77 -37.72 18.54
N PHE A 570 22.38 -36.46 18.39
CA PHE A 570 22.06 -35.56 19.50
C PHE A 570 20.95 -36.16 20.37
N LEU A 571 19.81 -36.54 19.78
CA LEU A 571 18.65 -37.10 20.48
C LEU A 571 18.96 -38.39 21.28
N ARG A 572 19.94 -39.18 20.87
CA ARG A 572 20.37 -40.39 21.60
C ARG A 572 21.28 -40.08 22.78
N ARG A 573 22.01 -38.96 22.72
CA ARG A 573 23.03 -38.59 23.70
C ARG A 573 22.49 -37.76 24.84
N THR A 574 21.37 -37.07 24.65
CA THR A 574 20.88 -36.04 25.58
C THR A 574 20.73 -36.61 27.00
N PRO A 575 21.64 -36.27 27.93
CA PRO A 575 21.46 -36.60 29.33
C PRO A 575 20.36 -35.69 29.87
N CYS A 576 19.50 -36.24 30.73
CA CYS A 576 18.58 -35.45 31.53
C CYS A 576 19.40 -34.42 32.33
N HIS A 577 19.11 -33.12 32.24
CA HIS A 577 19.56 -32.20 33.28
C HIS A 577 18.96 -32.68 34.60
N ASP A 578 19.80 -32.85 35.62
CA ASP A 578 19.41 -33.36 36.94
C ASP A 578 18.54 -32.32 37.67
N GLY A 579 17.24 -32.31 37.34
CA GLY A 579 16.19 -31.59 38.06
C GLY A 579 16.25 -30.05 38.00
N PRO A 580 15.25 -29.37 38.60
CA PRO A 580 15.13 -27.91 38.58
C PRO A 580 15.95 -27.29 39.72
N HIS A 581 17.26 -27.60 39.74
CA HIS A 581 18.20 -27.08 40.71
C HIS A 581 19.11 -26.06 40.04
N PRO A 582 19.25 -24.84 40.60
CA PRO A 582 20.14 -23.84 40.02
C PRO A 582 21.59 -24.32 40.01
N THR A 583 22.22 -24.23 38.84
CA THR A 583 23.63 -24.52 38.61
C THR A 583 24.48 -23.26 38.38
N SER A 584 23.82 -22.12 38.18
CA SER A 584 24.41 -20.79 38.00
C SER A 584 23.85 -19.78 39.00
N LEU A 585 24.53 -18.63 39.14
CA LEU A 585 24.05 -17.51 39.95
C LEU A 585 22.82 -16.83 39.32
N LEU A 586 22.73 -16.81 37.98
CA LEU A 586 21.56 -16.30 37.28
C LEU A 586 20.35 -17.23 37.51
N GLY A 587 20.57 -18.54 37.57
CA GLY A 587 19.56 -19.49 37.98
C GLY A 587 19.15 -19.35 39.45
N LEU A 588 20.10 -19.11 40.36
CA LEU A 588 19.76 -18.84 41.77
C LEU A 588 18.86 -17.60 41.88
N TYR A 589 19.18 -16.55 41.11
CA TYR A 589 18.36 -15.35 41.03
C TYR A 589 16.95 -15.65 40.49
N ALA A 590 16.83 -16.38 39.38
CA ALA A 590 15.54 -16.81 38.83
C ALA A 590 14.73 -17.64 39.85
N LYS A 591 15.39 -18.54 40.57
CA LYS A 591 14.77 -19.35 41.64
C LYS A 591 14.23 -18.48 42.75
N GLN A 592 14.99 -17.48 43.18
CA GLN A 592 14.59 -16.56 44.24
C GLN A 592 13.33 -15.78 43.84
N ILE A 593 13.28 -15.22 42.63
CA ILE A 593 12.09 -14.52 42.10
C ILE A 593 10.86 -15.46 42.12
N ALA A 594 11.01 -16.68 41.59
CA ALA A 594 9.93 -17.65 41.52
C ALA A 594 9.42 -18.07 42.91
N VAL A 595 10.32 -18.37 43.85
CA VAL A 595 9.99 -18.75 45.23
C VAL A 595 9.34 -17.59 45.97
N HIS A 596 9.86 -16.36 45.80
CA HIS A 596 9.31 -15.17 46.43
C HIS A 596 7.83 -14.98 46.08
N ASN A 597 7.52 -14.99 44.78
CA ASN A 597 6.15 -14.81 44.29
C ASN A 597 5.21 -15.92 44.78
N ALA A 598 5.65 -17.18 44.74
CA ALA A 598 4.86 -18.32 45.20
C ALA A 598 4.60 -18.29 46.71
N LEU A 599 5.63 -17.99 47.50
CA LEU A 599 5.56 -17.97 48.96
C LEU A 599 4.68 -16.81 49.45
N LYS A 600 4.87 -15.61 48.89
CA LYS A 600 4.03 -14.44 49.19
C LYS A 600 2.56 -14.69 48.86
N LYS A 601 2.27 -15.29 47.70
CA LYS A 601 0.91 -15.69 47.32
C LYS A 601 0.31 -16.69 48.31
N THR A 602 1.07 -17.69 48.71
CA THR A 602 0.63 -18.73 49.66
C THR A 602 0.33 -18.13 51.03
N ILE A 603 1.23 -17.29 51.57
CA ILE A 603 1.04 -16.62 52.85
C ILE A 603 -0.20 -15.71 52.83
N ARG A 604 -0.43 -14.97 51.74
CA ARG A 604 -1.62 -14.12 51.59
C ARG A 604 -2.92 -14.90 51.51
N GLN A 605 -2.93 -16.02 50.78
CA GLN A 605 -4.14 -16.80 50.55
C GLN A 605 -4.50 -17.72 51.72
N ALA A 606 -3.48 -18.27 52.40
CA ALA A 606 -3.66 -19.24 53.46
C ALA A 606 -2.52 -19.18 54.50
N PRO A 607 -2.42 -18.10 55.30
CA PRO A 607 -1.32 -17.93 56.24
C PRO A 607 -1.25 -19.02 57.33
N HIS A 608 -2.39 -19.64 57.65
CA HIS A 608 -2.47 -20.75 58.61
C HIS A 608 -1.87 -22.07 58.11
N LEU A 609 -1.65 -22.22 56.80
CA LEU A 609 -1.06 -23.42 56.20
C LEU A 609 0.48 -23.39 56.17
N THR A 610 1.08 -22.24 56.47
CA THR A 610 2.52 -22.11 56.59
C THR A 610 2.93 -22.13 58.06
N ASP A 611 4.08 -22.72 58.36
CA ASP A 611 4.64 -22.77 59.72
C ASP A 611 5.68 -21.65 59.91
N HIS A 612 5.61 -20.93 61.03
CA HIS A 612 6.49 -19.80 61.31
C HIS A 612 7.95 -20.24 61.48
N GLU A 613 8.20 -21.29 62.27
CA GLU A 613 9.57 -21.76 62.55
C GLU A 613 10.25 -22.23 61.26
N THR A 614 9.53 -22.94 60.40
CA THR A 614 10.00 -23.40 59.10
C THR A 614 10.23 -22.24 58.12
N LEU A 615 9.38 -21.21 58.14
CA LEU A 615 9.54 -20.02 57.29
C LEU A 615 10.73 -19.15 57.70
N ALA A 616 10.95 -18.99 59.00
CA ALA A 616 12.04 -18.18 59.56
C ALA A 616 13.40 -18.90 59.45
N ASP A 617 13.42 -20.23 59.37
CA ASP A 617 14.64 -21.00 59.20
C ASP A 617 15.15 -20.96 57.74
N ALA A 618 16.01 -20.00 57.46
CA ALA A 618 16.67 -19.90 56.16
C ALA A 618 17.52 -21.14 55.81
N ILE A 619 18.01 -21.92 56.78
CA ILE A 619 18.83 -23.12 56.52
C ILE A 619 17.95 -24.25 55.96
N ALA A 620 16.68 -24.31 56.37
CA ALA A 620 15.70 -25.24 55.83
C ALA A 620 15.27 -24.89 54.39
N CYS A 621 15.54 -23.67 53.92
CA CYS A 621 15.27 -23.25 52.55
C CYS A 621 16.22 -23.94 51.56
N PRO A 622 15.71 -24.54 50.46
CA PRO A 622 16.56 -25.06 49.38
C PRO A 622 17.54 -24.02 48.82
N GLY A 623 17.18 -22.72 48.85
CA GLY A 623 18.05 -21.61 48.48
C GLY A 623 19.37 -21.60 49.23
N HIS A 624 19.37 -21.95 50.52
CA HIS A 624 20.58 -22.02 51.33
C HIS A 624 21.56 -23.09 50.86
N HIS A 625 21.04 -24.23 50.41
CA HIS A 625 21.86 -25.27 49.82
C HIS A 625 22.50 -24.81 48.50
N TYR A 626 21.75 -24.09 47.66
CA TYR A 626 22.26 -23.59 46.38
C TYR A 626 23.35 -22.53 46.53
N ILE A 627 23.20 -21.61 47.49
CA ILE A 627 24.24 -20.64 47.85
C ILE A 627 25.57 -21.35 48.15
N ARG A 628 25.50 -22.43 48.94
CA ARG A 628 26.69 -23.23 49.29
C ARG A 628 27.24 -24.02 48.11
N SER A 629 26.40 -24.67 47.33
CA SER A 629 26.86 -25.45 46.17
C SER A 629 27.50 -24.58 45.08
N LEU A 630 27.12 -23.30 45.00
CA LEU A 630 27.72 -22.32 44.11
C LEU A 630 29.03 -21.71 44.63
N GLY A 631 29.47 -22.06 45.84
CA GLY A 631 30.71 -21.59 46.46
C GLY A 631 30.62 -20.17 47.05
N LEU A 632 29.42 -19.73 47.44
CA LEU A 632 29.18 -18.42 48.05
C LEU A 632 29.17 -18.46 49.59
N ASP A 633 29.58 -19.57 50.19
CA ASP A 633 29.61 -19.80 51.65
C ASP A 633 30.56 -18.86 52.41
N ALA A 634 31.56 -18.30 51.72
CA ALA A 634 32.43 -17.26 52.28
C ALA A 634 31.76 -15.87 52.35
N ASP A 635 30.67 -15.65 51.62
CA ASP A 635 29.97 -14.36 51.56
C ASP A 635 28.95 -14.23 52.70
N LYS A 636 29.45 -13.75 53.85
CA LYS A 636 28.64 -13.48 55.04
C LYS A 636 27.51 -12.46 54.79
N VAL A 637 27.59 -11.65 53.73
CA VAL A 637 26.54 -10.68 53.40
C VAL A 637 25.34 -11.39 52.80
N LEU A 638 25.57 -12.33 51.89
CA LEU A 638 24.52 -13.06 51.18
C LEU A 638 23.75 -14.02 52.12
N GLU A 639 24.45 -14.73 53.01
CA GLU A 639 23.80 -15.55 54.05
C GLU A 639 22.95 -14.70 55.01
N ARG A 640 23.44 -13.53 55.43
CA ARG A 640 22.69 -12.62 56.32
C ARG A 640 21.43 -12.07 55.65
N LEU A 641 21.54 -11.63 54.40
CA LEU A 641 20.39 -11.12 53.65
C LEU A 641 19.36 -12.20 53.37
N HIS A 642 19.80 -13.45 53.13
CA HIS A 642 18.90 -14.60 53.02
C HIS A 642 18.14 -14.88 54.33
N GLN A 643 18.82 -14.81 55.47
CA GLN A 643 18.19 -14.93 56.80
C GLN A 643 17.20 -13.79 57.08
N ASP A 644 17.59 -12.55 56.78
CA ASP A 644 16.73 -11.38 56.95
C ASP A 644 15.46 -11.49 56.08
N TYR A 645 15.58 -11.96 54.82
CA TYR A 645 14.45 -12.25 53.94
C TYR A 645 13.47 -13.24 54.57
N HIS A 646 13.95 -14.41 55.03
CA HIS A 646 13.12 -15.43 55.66
C HIS A 646 12.42 -14.95 56.94
N ARG A 647 13.12 -14.16 57.77
CA ARG A 647 12.53 -13.52 58.95
C ARG A 647 11.36 -12.62 58.57
N THR A 648 11.54 -11.72 57.59
CA THR A 648 10.46 -10.81 57.16
C THR A 648 9.26 -11.56 56.56
N MET A 649 9.48 -12.69 55.87
CA MET A 649 8.39 -13.54 55.37
C MET A 649 7.58 -14.18 56.49
N ALA A 650 8.24 -14.61 57.58
CA ALA A 650 7.60 -15.13 58.76
C ALA A 650 6.82 -14.04 59.53
N ASP A 651 7.38 -12.82 59.62
CA ASP A 651 6.71 -11.67 60.23
C ASP A 651 5.44 -11.26 59.46
N LEU A 652 5.49 -11.22 58.12
CA LEU A 652 4.31 -10.95 57.28
C LEU A 652 3.18 -11.95 57.54
N ARG A 653 3.51 -13.23 57.70
CA ARG A 653 2.52 -14.26 58.06
C ARG A 653 1.85 -13.94 59.39
N GLU A 654 2.62 -13.63 60.43
CA GLU A 654 2.07 -13.29 61.75
C GLU A 654 1.18 -12.04 61.70
N GLN A 655 1.57 -11.03 60.94
CA GLN A 655 0.76 -9.83 60.71
C GLN A 655 -0.59 -10.16 60.06
N LEU A 656 -0.60 -11.01 59.03
CA LEU A 656 -1.84 -11.42 58.35
C LEU A 656 -2.73 -12.32 59.22
N ILE A 657 -2.16 -13.12 60.13
CA ILE A 657 -2.92 -13.89 61.12
C ILE A 657 -3.54 -12.96 62.17
N ALA A 658 -2.76 -12.00 62.67
CA ALA A 658 -3.20 -11.06 63.71
C ALA A 658 -4.22 -10.04 63.18
N SER A 659 -4.09 -9.63 61.91
CA SER A 659 -4.93 -8.61 61.27
C SER A 659 -5.10 -8.91 59.77
N PRO A 660 -6.11 -9.71 59.37
CA PRO A 660 -6.31 -10.12 57.98
C PRO A 660 -6.57 -8.98 56.99
N THR A 661 -6.93 -7.80 57.48
CA THR A 661 -7.18 -6.59 56.67
C THR A 661 -5.94 -5.72 56.48
N HIS A 662 -4.82 -6.03 57.14
CA HIS A 662 -3.58 -5.29 57.06
C HIS A 662 -2.56 -6.08 56.21
N ASP A 663 -2.42 -5.69 54.93
CA ASP A 663 -1.51 -6.31 53.96
C ASP A 663 -0.36 -5.33 53.62
N ASP A 664 0.50 -5.05 54.61
CA ASP A 664 1.73 -4.30 54.38
C ASP A 664 2.89 -5.25 54.07
N CYS A 665 3.25 -5.34 52.78
CA CYS A 665 4.39 -6.15 52.32
C CYS A 665 5.69 -5.34 52.19
N THR A 666 5.73 -4.07 52.62
CA THR A 666 6.85 -3.16 52.30
C THR A 666 8.20 -3.67 52.81
N GLU A 667 8.24 -4.25 54.01
CA GLU A 667 9.48 -4.79 54.58
C GLU A 667 9.95 -6.06 53.88
N VAL A 668 9.01 -6.93 53.50
CA VAL A 668 9.27 -8.14 52.72
C VAL A 668 9.84 -7.81 51.34
N GLU A 669 9.24 -6.85 50.64
CA GLU A 669 9.73 -6.39 49.33
C GLU A 669 11.15 -5.82 49.44
N ARG A 670 11.41 -5.05 50.49
CA ARG A 670 12.74 -4.47 50.73
C ARG A 670 13.79 -5.56 51.00
N ALA A 671 13.46 -6.55 51.82
CA ALA A 671 14.37 -7.65 52.14
C ALA A 671 14.63 -8.56 50.93
N ALA A 672 13.58 -8.88 50.15
CA ALA A 672 13.69 -9.63 48.91
C ALA A 672 14.60 -8.89 47.91
N THR A 673 14.32 -7.61 47.66
CA THR A 673 15.13 -6.77 46.75
C THR A 673 16.59 -6.70 47.19
N ALA A 674 16.87 -6.54 48.48
CA ALA A 674 18.24 -6.49 48.98
C ALA A 674 18.99 -7.81 48.78
N PHE A 675 18.32 -8.94 49.01
CA PHE A 675 18.89 -10.26 48.79
C PHE A 675 19.13 -10.53 47.30
N GLU A 676 18.15 -10.20 46.45
CA GLU A 676 18.25 -10.26 44.99
C GLU A 676 19.42 -9.43 44.44
N GLN A 677 19.58 -8.19 44.90
CA GLN A 677 20.71 -7.33 44.52
C GLN A 677 22.06 -7.93 44.92
N ALA A 678 22.13 -8.62 46.07
CA ALA A 678 23.35 -9.31 46.49
C ALA A 678 23.69 -10.49 45.58
N ILE A 679 22.70 -11.29 45.16
CA ILE A 679 22.89 -12.38 44.19
C ILE A 679 23.42 -11.82 42.86
N ILE A 680 22.82 -10.73 42.36
CA ILE A 680 23.24 -10.06 41.13
C ILE A 680 24.67 -9.51 41.28
N ALA A 681 25.01 -8.88 42.40
CA ALA A 681 26.36 -8.38 42.65
C ALA A 681 27.39 -9.54 42.65
N ALA A 682 27.06 -10.68 43.26
CA ALA A 682 27.90 -11.87 43.23
C ALA A 682 28.08 -12.43 41.80
N TYR A 683 27.01 -12.41 41.00
CA TYR A 683 27.06 -12.80 39.58
C TYR A 683 28.04 -11.93 38.79
N TRP A 684 27.96 -10.60 38.97
CA TRP A 684 28.86 -9.66 38.30
C TRP A 684 30.31 -9.82 38.71
N ASN A 685 30.58 -9.94 40.00
CA ASN A 685 31.93 -10.16 40.52
C ASN A 685 32.55 -11.41 39.89
N ARG A 686 31.79 -12.51 39.83
CA ARG A 686 32.25 -13.78 39.25
C ARG A 686 32.52 -13.69 37.74
N LYS A 687 31.68 -12.99 36.96
CA LYS A 687 31.93 -12.73 35.54
C LYS A 687 33.17 -11.86 35.32
N THR A 688 33.42 -10.86 36.18
CA THR A 688 34.62 -10.00 36.08
C THR A 688 35.91 -10.69 36.50
N GLU A 689 35.87 -11.60 37.48
CA GLU A 689 37.04 -12.39 37.92
C GLU A 689 37.37 -13.52 36.94
N GLY A 690 36.39 -14.00 36.17
CA GLY A 690 36.51 -15.12 35.24
C GLY A 690 36.96 -14.79 33.82
N GLY A 691 37.05 -13.53 33.39
CA GLY A 691 37.40 -13.22 32.01
C GLY A 691 37.74 -11.75 31.71
N ASN A 692 39.00 -11.52 31.31
CA ASN A 692 39.31 -10.48 30.32
C ASN A 692 38.43 -10.72 29.09
N LEU A 693 37.59 -9.77 28.71
CA LEU A 693 36.97 -9.71 27.39
C LEU A 693 37.34 -8.38 26.72
N PRO A 694 38.00 -8.40 25.55
CA PRO A 694 37.97 -7.27 24.63
C PRO A 694 36.63 -7.32 23.89
N TYR A 695 35.77 -6.33 24.10
CA TYR A 695 34.66 -6.04 23.19
C TYR A 695 35.23 -5.34 21.95
N GLU A 696 35.58 -6.11 20.92
CA GLU A 696 35.52 -5.59 19.55
C GLU A 696 34.15 -5.95 18.98
N THR A 697 33.37 -4.91 18.73
CA THR A 697 32.17 -4.92 17.90
C THR A 697 32.53 -5.38 16.49
N GLU A 698 32.39 -6.68 16.21
CA GLU A 698 32.15 -7.15 14.85
C GLU A 698 30.65 -7.16 14.59
N LYS A 699 30.24 -6.20 13.75
CA LYS A 699 29.03 -6.29 12.93
C LYS A 699 29.09 -7.57 12.10
N LEU A 700 28.05 -8.39 12.14
CA LEU A 700 27.61 -9.33 11.11
C LEU A 700 26.08 -9.46 11.29
N ALA A 701 25.27 -9.00 10.33
CA ALA A 701 24.98 -9.61 9.02
C ALA A 701 23.92 -10.71 9.13
#